data_AF-A0A8T7LYC5-F1
#
_entry.id   AF-A0A8T7LYC5-F1
#
_cell.length_a   1.000
_cell.length_b   1.000
_cell.length_c   1.000
_cell.angle_alpha   90.00
_cell.angle_beta   90.00
_cell.angle_gamma   90.00
#
_symmetry.space_group_name_H-M   'P 1'
#
loop_
_entity.id
_entity.type
_entity.pdbx_description
1 polymer ?
#
loop_
_entity_poly.entity_id
_entity_poly.type
_entity_poly.pdbx_seq_one_letter_code
_entity_poly.pdbx_strand_id
1 'polypeptide(L)'
;MRFSVAAQVFEKFPDYIVGGVIAAGLDNNRVQELSYRLLLEAMQEARSHFNDDTANLTSHPYIARWREAFRLAGIKPGDFQSSSEALLRRVVKGQDLPSINPAINIANAVSVRYAIPMGGHDLDRLVGDLAVRLSHSDDVFSPPDGDEGQIEKLPAGEIAYIDEAEVRTRRWVWRQGRKARVDENSQNIFFPIDGFESLNGNEVRQAAEELAKLLTEHLGAQCQTFVVNRQQPSYLWEIHTESRSDKMSSPTIITGLKRERDKIDELLTRGVAQIVTREELEAKLRSGKQLRVKLGIDPTGPLIHIGRSVTLQKLRQFQDLGHQIVLIIGQFTGQIGDASDKTSTRPMLTPDQVAENTRTYRQQISKILDESKVEWRNNLDWFGNMPFKEGIILMTNFTVAQMIERDNFRERWDAGKPISLQEIVYPVLQGYDSVMINSDVEIGGTDQLFNMMAGRLLQERYGQAPQSVMCNAMINGTDGRKMSTSQGNGVYISEPPKDMYAKMLRTIDELILEYFEVLTKVPLDDLDAMKQQLDSGENPMLLKKKLAYTLTEQYHGTEAATEAQRDFEQVHQRREMPEDMPIFTPETGISEVVLQELLVKNGLATSNKDAQRTATEGGIRINGEKVTDAKARITLQDGMVIQRGNRQFLKIKL
;
A
#
# COMPACT_ATOMS: atom_id res chain seq x y z
N MET A 1 14.10 -25.63 28.68
CA MET A 1 12.77 -26.24 28.44
C MET A 1 12.98 -27.53 27.65
N ARG A 2 12.15 -28.55 27.84
CA ARG A 2 12.24 -29.83 27.12
C ARG A 2 11.07 -29.98 26.15
N PHE A 3 11.35 -30.52 24.98
CA PHE A 3 10.36 -31.07 24.07
C PHE A 3 10.50 -32.59 24.06
N SER A 4 9.39 -33.31 24.10
CA SER A 4 9.41 -34.79 24.10
C SER A 4 8.24 -35.40 23.36
N VAL A 5 8.40 -36.64 22.94
CA VAL A 5 7.32 -37.48 22.41
C VAL A 5 7.19 -38.71 23.30
N ALA A 6 5.99 -38.94 23.82
CA ALA A 6 5.74 -40.01 24.76
C ALA A 6 5.90 -41.40 24.11
N ALA A 7 6.38 -42.38 24.88
CA ALA A 7 6.62 -43.74 24.39
C ALA A 7 5.38 -44.37 23.74
N GLN A 8 4.18 -44.12 24.29
CA GLN A 8 2.91 -44.62 23.75
C GLN A 8 2.62 -44.10 22.34
N VAL A 9 3.12 -42.91 21.98
CA VAL A 9 3.01 -42.38 20.62
C VAL A 9 3.90 -43.17 19.68
N PHE A 10 5.15 -43.47 20.07
CA PHE A 10 6.07 -44.30 19.29
C PHE A 10 5.67 -45.78 19.24
N GLU A 11 5.00 -46.30 20.25
CA GLU A 11 4.43 -47.65 20.20
C GLU A 11 3.38 -47.78 19.09
N LYS A 12 2.58 -46.72 18.91
CA LYS A 12 1.55 -46.65 17.88
C LYS A 12 2.10 -46.24 16.51
N PHE A 13 3.11 -45.37 16.49
CA PHE A 13 3.76 -44.84 15.29
C PHE A 13 5.28 -44.93 15.44
N PRO A 14 5.89 -46.12 15.24
CA PRO A 14 7.31 -46.36 15.48
C PRO A 14 8.26 -45.55 14.60
N ASP A 15 7.78 -45.15 13.42
CA ASP A 15 8.47 -44.34 12.43
C ASP A 15 8.23 -42.84 12.61
N TYR A 16 7.45 -42.40 13.59
CA TYR A 16 7.20 -40.97 13.79
C TYR A 16 8.50 -40.21 14.12
N ILE A 17 8.65 -39.05 13.49
CA ILE A 17 9.78 -38.14 13.66
C ILE A 17 9.26 -36.71 13.76
N VAL A 18 9.89 -35.91 14.61
CA VAL A 18 9.69 -34.46 14.68
C VAL A 18 11.01 -33.77 14.42
N GLY A 19 11.09 -33.00 13.33
CA GLY A 19 12.11 -31.98 13.16
C GLY A 19 11.73 -30.76 14.01
N GLY A 20 12.66 -30.21 14.77
CA GLY A 20 12.41 -29.06 15.62
C GLY A 20 13.27 -27.87 15.20
N VAL A 21 12.67 -26.68 15.16
CA VAL A 21 13.39 -25.41 15.03
C VAL A 21 13.05 -24.52 16.23
N ILE A 22 14.04 -24.19 17.05
CA ILE A 22 13.94 -23.13 18.05
C ILE A 22 14.44 -21.86 17.40
N ALA A 23 13.61 -20.82 17.35
CA ALA A 23 13.97 -19.50 16.85
C ALA A 23 13.85 -18.49 17.99
N ALA A 24 14.96 -17.91 18.41
CA ALA A 24 15.03 -16.94 19.51
C ALA A 24 15.34 -15.53 19.01
N GLY A 25 14.74 -14.52 19.67
CA GLY A 25 14.96 -13.10 19.37
C GLY A 25 14.55 -12.68 17.96
N LEU A 26 13.57 -13.36 17.35
CA LEU A 26 13.10 -13.01 16.01
C LEU A 26 12.26 -11.73 16.03
N ASP A 27 12.39 -10.92 14.99
CA ASP A 27 11.54 -9.75 14.78
C ASP A 27 10.31 -10.12 13.95
N ASN A 28 9.21 -10.47 14.62
CA ASN A 28 7.96 -10.85 13.96
C ASN A 28 7.15 -9.65 13.41
N ASN A 29 7.70 -8.42 13.51
CA ASN A 29 7.16 -7.23 12.85
C ASN A 29 7.99 -6.84 11.62
N ARG A 30 9.10 -7.55 11.35
CA ARG A 30 9.96 -7.29 10.22
C ARG A 30 9.21 -7.57 8.91
N VAL A 31 9.29 -6.61 7.99
CA VAL A 31 8.72 -6.57 6.61
C VAL A 31 7.85 -7.80 6.25
N GLN A 32 6.53 -7.70 6.45
CA GLN A 32 5.57 -8.76 6.09
C GLN A 32 5.63 -9.18 4.61
N GLU A 33 6.02 -8.28 3.71
CA GLU A 33 6.03 -8.50 2.27
C GLU A 33 6.95 -9.65 1.82
N LEU A 34 8.12 -9.81 2.44
CA LEU A 34 9.08 -10.88 2.15
C LEU A 34 8.53 -12.26 2.51
N SER A 35 7.98 -12.36 3.72
CA SER A 35 7.35 -13.60 4.19
C SER A 35 6.11 -13.97 3.36
N TYR A 36 5.36 -12.97 2.89
CA TYR A 36 4.18 -13.18 2.06
C TYR A 36 4.55 -13.63 0.66
N ARG A 37 5.65 -13.12 0.09
CA ARG A 37 6.16 -13.59 -1.20
C ARG A 37 6.60 -15.05 -1.15
N LEU A 38 7.33 -15.47 -0.10
CA LEU A 38 7.67 -16.88 0.10
C LEU A 38 6.42 -17.76 0.14
N LEU A 39 5.34 -17.26 0.77
CA LEU A 39 4.06 -17.94 0.80
C LEU A 39 3.42 -18.05 -0.60
N LEU A 40 3.42 -16.97 -1.39
CA LEU A 40 2.91 -16.97 -2.77
C LEU A 40 3.70 -17.89 -3.70
N GLU A 41 5.03 -17.89 -3.62
CA GLU A 41 5.92 -18.77 -4.39
C GLU A 41 5.61 -20.24 -4.07
N ALA A 42 5.55 -20.59 -2.78
CA ALA A 42 5.18 -21.94 -2.35
C ALA A 42 3.77 -22.35 -2.82
N MET A 43 2.81 -21.41 -2.80
CA MET A 43 1.46 -21.67 -3.34
C MET A 43 1.49 -21.95 -4.85
N GLN A 44 2.26 -21.19 -5.62
CA GLN A 44 2.39 -21.38 -7.06
C GLN A 44 3.08 -22.71 -7.40
N GLU A 45 4.16 -23.04 -6.70
CA GLU A 45 4.84 -24.34 -6.79
C GLU A 45 3.87 -25.49 -6.52
N ALA A 46 3.07 -25.38 -5.45
CA ALA A 46 2.09 -26.39 -5.09
C ALA A 46 0.95 -26.51 -6.13
N ARG A 47 0.41 -25.41 -6.67
CA ARG A 47 -0.59 -25.47 -7.75
C ARG A 47 -0.05 -26.22 -8.97
N SER A 48 1.19 -25.91 -9.36
CA SER A 48 1.86 -26.60 -10.47
C SER A 48 2.11 -28.07 -10.16
N HIS A 49 2.47 -28.43 -8.92
CA HIS A 49 2.77 -29.80 -8.55
C HIS A 49 1.52 -30.70 -8.53
N PHE A 50 0.40 -30.17 -8.02
CA PHE A 50 -0.84 -30.92 -7.87
C PHE A 50 -1.82 -30.78 -9.05
N ASN A 51 -1.50 -29.91 -10.04
CA ASN A 51 -2.33 -29.59 -11.20
C ASN A 51 -3.76 -29.14 -10.83
N ASP A 52 -3.90 -28.37 -9.75
CA ASP A 52 -5.20 -27.92 -9.21
C ASP A 52 -6.23 -29.06 -8.98
N ASP A 53 -5.75 -30.30 -8.78
CA ASP A 53 -6.60 -31.47 -8.55
C ASP A 53 -6.50 -31.99 -7.11
N THR A 54 -7.62 -31.92 -6.40
CA THR A 54 -7.72 -32.45 -5.02
C THR A 54 -7.53 -33.96 -4.92
N ALA A 55 -7.78 -34.72 -6.00
CA ALA A 55 -7.50 -36.15 -6.04
C ALA A 55 -5.98 -36.39 -5.96
N ASN A 56 -5.20 -35.66 -6.76
CA ASN A 56 -3.73 -35.69 -6.73
C ASN A 56 -3.16 -35.31 -5.36
N LEU A 57 -3.78 -34.34 -4.68
CA LEU A 57 -3.39 -33.99 -3.31
C LEU A 57 -3.59 -35.16 -2.34
N THR A 58 -4.77 -35.78 -2.35
CA THR A 58 -5.08 -36.87 -1.40
C THR A 58 -4.33 -38.17 -1.69
N SER A 59 -3.87 -38.37 -2.93
CA SER A 59 -3.04 -39.51 -3.33
C SER A 59 -1.54 -39.28 -3.12
N HIS A 60 -1.11 -38.03 -2.86
CA HIS A 60 0.28 -37.72 -2.55
C HIS A 60 0.79 -38.57 -1.37
N PRO A 61 1.97 -39.23 -1.46
CA PRO A 61 2.42 -40.18 -0.45
C PRO A 61 2.41 -39.64 0.98
N TYR A 62 2.84 -38.38 1.17
CA TYR A 62 2.91 -37.77 2.50
C TYR A 62 1.53 -37.46 3.08
N ILE A 63 0.60 -36.99 2.23
CA ILE A 63 -0.78 -36.69 2.65
C ILE A 63 -1.54 -37.99 2.91
N ALA A 64 -1.40 -38.99 2.05
CA ALA A 64 -1.99 -40.31 2.23
C ALA A 64 -1.53 -40.96 3.55
N ARG A 65 -0.23 -40.87 3.87
CA ARG A 65 0.34 -41.36 5.13
C ARG A 65 -0.25 -40.65 6.35
N TRP A 66 -0.40 -39.33 6.31
CA TRP A 66 -1.05 -38.57 7.39
C TRP A 66 -2.53 -38.93 7.56
N ARG A 67 -3.26 -39.11 6.46
CA ARG A 67 -4.66 -39.56 6.50
C ARG A 67 -4.80 -40.95 7.11
N GLU A 68 -3.87 -41.86 6.80
CA GLU A 68 -3.79 -43.18 7.44
C GLU A 68 -3.46 -43.08 8.93
N ALA A 69 -2.45 -42.30 9.30
CA ALA A 69 -2.07 -42.08 10.69
C ALA A 69 -3.23 -41.51 11.52
N PHE A 70 -3.99 -40.57 10.95
CA PHE A 70 -5.21 -40.03 11.56
C PHE A 70 -6.25 -41.14 11.79
N ARG A 71 -6.53 -42.00 10.80
CA ARG A 71 -7.46 -43.14 10.98
C ARG A 71 -7.01 -44.06 12.12
N LEU A 72 -5.72 -44.42 12.16
CA LEU A 72 -5.15 -45.25 13.23
C LEU A 72 -5.25 -44.55 14.59
N ALA A 73 -5.09 -43.23 14.64
CA ALA A 73 -5.27 -42.40 15.81
C ALA A 73 -6.75 -42.22 16.23
N GLY A 74 -7.72 -42.73 15.46
CA GLY A 74 -9.15 -42.53 15.73
C GLY A 74 -9.68 -41.16 15.26
N ILE A 75 -8.90 -40.44 14.47
CA ILE A 75 -9.23 -39.14 13.90
C ILE A 75 -9.77 -39.36 12.48
N LYS A 76 -10.93 -38.78 12.16
CA LYS A 76 -11.53 -38.87 10.82
C LYS A 76 -10.86 -37.87 9.87
N PRO A 77 -10.06 -38.31 8.88
CA PRO A 77 -9.32 -37.39 7.99
C PRO A 77 -10.21 -36.61 7.01
N GLY A 78 -11.50 -36.94 6.90
CA GLY A 78 -12.48 -36.14 6.17
C GLY A 78 -12.92 -34.90 6.94
N ASP A 79 -13.02 -35.02 8.26
CA ASP A 79 -13.49 -33.96 9.16
C ASP A 79 -12.32 -33.13 9.72
N PHE A 80 -11.17 -33.77 9.93
CA PHE A 80 -9.97 -33.18 10.50
C PHE A 80 -8.77 -33.46 9.60
N GLN A 81 -8.16 -32.41 9.07
CA GLN A 81 -7.02 -32.51 8.14
C GLN A 81 -5.72 -32.24 8.89
N SER A 82 -4.59 -32.82 8.46
CA SER A 82 -3.29 -32.32 8.93
C SER A 82 -3.11 -30.87 8.48
N SER A 83 -2.26 -30.11 9.16
CA SER A 83 -2.03 -28.70 8.79
C SER A 83 -1.57 -28.55 7.34
N SER A 84 -0.66 -29.43 6.86
CA SER A 84 -0.24 -29.41 5.46
C SER A 84 -1.36 -29.76 4.47
N GLU A 85 -2.21 -30.75 4.77
CA GLU A 85 -3.37 -31.07 3.91
C GLU A 85 -4.34 -29.88 3.85
N ALA A 86 -4.61 -29.21 4.99
CA ALA A 86 -5.52 -28.08 5.06
C ALA A 86 -5.00 -26.88 4.24
N LEU A 87 -3.71 -26.58 4.32
CA LEU A 87 -3.06 -25.52 3.53
C LEU A 87 -3.09 -25.87 2.04
N LEU A 88 -2.56 -27.03 1.65
CA LEU A 88 -2.51 -27.45 0.24
C LEU A 88 -3.88 -27.57 -0.40
N ARG A 89 -4.90 -28.02 0.34
CA ARG A 89 -6.27 -28.12 -0.16
C ARG A 89 -6.86 -26.74 -0.50
N ARG A 90 -6.52 -25.68 0.24
CA ARG A 90 -6.91 -24.30 -0.12
C ARG A 90 -6.24 -23.89 -1.43
N VAL A 91 -4.93 -24.11 -1.52
CA VAL A 91 -4.12 -23.74 -2.68
C VAL A 91 -4.61 -24.41 -3.96
N VAL A 92 -4.82 -25.73 -3.91
CA VAL A 92 -5.31 -26.57 -5.02
C VAL A 92 -6.74 -26.20 -5.43
N LYS A 93 -7.54 -25.61 -4.52
CA LYS A 93 -8.87 -25.07 -4.84
C LYS A 93 -8.84 -23.65 -5.41
N GLY A 94 -7.65 -23.13 -5.75
CA GLY A 94 -7.47 -21.76 -6.23
C GLY A 94 -7.69 -20.69 -5.17
N GLN A 95 -7.69 -21.06 -3.89
CA GLN A 95 -7.79 -20.10 -2.77
C GLN A 95 -6.40 -19.67 -2.33
N ASP A 96 -6.32 -18.46 -1.80
CA ASP A 96 -5.08 -17.95 -1.21
C ASP A 96 -4.94 -18.38 0.26
N LEU A 97 -3.70 -18.50 0.71
CA LEU A 97 -3.39 -18.73 2.12
C LEU A 97 -3.43 -17.39 2.88
N PRO A 98 -4.03 -17.35 4.07
CA PRO A 98 -4.06 -16.13 4.87
C PRO A 98 -2.64 -15.75 5.29
N SER A 99 -2.26 -14.49 5.07
CA SER A 99 -1.06 -13.91 5.66
C SER A 99 -1.34 -13.60 7.14
N ILE A 100 -0.65 -14.28 8.05
CA ILE A 100 -0.91 -14.14 9.50
C ILE A 100 0.12 -13.20 10.14
N ASN A 101 1.39 -13.57 10.09
CA ASN A 101 2.54 -12.78 10.51
C ASN A 101 3.79 -13.37 9.85
N PRO A 102 4.93 -12.66 9.81
CA PRO A 102 6.11 -13.08 9.09
C PRO A 102 6.61 -14.49 9.41
N ALA A 103 6.71 -14.85 10.70
CA ALA A 103 7.21 -16.15 11.11
C ALA A 103 6.26 -17.29 10.68
N ILE A 104 4.95 -17.09 10.83
CA ILE A 104 3.93 -18.07 10.41
C ILE A 104 3.84 -18.17 8.88
N ASN A 105 4.01 -17.06 8.15
CA ASN A 105 4.02 -17.08 6.69
C ASN A 105 5.19 -17.90 6.14
N ILE A 106 6.39 -17.72 6.69
CA ILE A 106 7.57 -18.52 6.34
C ILE A 106 7.33 -20.00 6.65
N ALA A 107 6.84 -20.31 7.86
CA ALA A 107 6.55 -21.70 8.23
C ALA A 107 5.49 -22.35 7.32
N ASN A 108 4.42 -21.62 6.96
CA ASN A 108 3.40 -22.11 6.03
C ASN A 108 3.97 -22.31 4.62
N ALA A 109 4.87 -21.43 4.16
CA ALA A 109 5.53 -21.59 2.86
C ALA A 109 6.35 -22.88 2.80
N VAL A 110 7.18 -23.14 3.82
CA VAL A 110 7.97 -24.38 3.90
C VAL A 110 7.06 -25.60 4.07
N SER A 111 6.01 -25.51 4.88
CA SER A 111 5.02 -26.60 5.05
C SER A 111 4.36 -27.00 3.72
N VAL A 112 3.98 -26.01 2.91
CA VAL A 112 3.38 -26.21 1.58
C VAL A 112 4.39 -26.82 0.61
N ARG A 113 5.60 -26.28 0.53
CA ARG A 113 6.67 -26.73 -0.38
C ARG A 113 7.03 -28.20 -0.17
N TYR A 114 7.13 -28.63 1.09
CA TYR A 114 7.48 -30.02 1.42
C TYR A 114 6.26 -30.94 1.59
N ALA A 115 5.04 -30.39 1.60
CA ALA A 115 3.81 -31.10 1.96
C ALA A 115 3.85 -31.77 3.36
N ILE A 116 4.53 -31.13 4.32
CA ILE A 116 4.78 -31.64 5.68
C ILE A 116 4.06 -30.76 6.71
N PRO A 117 3.32 -31.33 7.68
CA PRO A 117 2.70 -30.55 8.75
C PRO A 117 3.73 -29.79 9.57
N MET A 118 3.46 -28.49 9.77
CA MET A 118 4.26 -27.64 10.66
C MET A 118 3.33 -26.94 11.65
N GLY A 119 3.81 -26.79 12.89
CA GLY A 119 3.21 -25.96 13.92
C GLY A 119 4.10 -24.76 14.28
N GLY A 120 3.64 -23.92 15.20
CA GLY A 120 4.46 -22.84 15.75
C GLY A 120 3.98 -22.46 17.15
N HIS A 121 4.82 -22.63 18.17
CA HIS A 121 4.48 -22.40 19.57
C HIS A 121 5.29 -21.24 20.11
N ASP A 122 4.61 -20.19 20.59
CA ASP A 122 5.26 -19.10 21.32
C ASP A 122 5.84 -19.63 22.63
N LEU A 123 7.16 -19.68 22.72
CA LEU A 123 7.91 -20.21 23.86
C LEU A 123 7.68 -19.37 25.12
N ASP A 124 7.41 -18.08 24.99
CA ASP A 124 7.17 -17.18 26.12
C ASP A 124 5.77 -17.39 26.74
N ARG A 125 4.91 -18.15 26.05
CA ARG A 125 3.54 -18.50 26.49
C ARG A 125 3.37 -19.95 26.91
N LEU A 126 4.41 -20.77 26.74
CA LEU A 126 4.43 -22.15 27.22
C LEU A 126 4.64 -22.19 28.73
N VAL A 127 4.03 -23.19 29.36
CA VAL A 127 4.19 -23.48 30.79
C VAL A 127 4.90 -24.82 30.91
N GLY A 128 6.13 -24.77 31.41
CA GLY A 128 6.94 -25.97 31.62
C GLY A 128 7.34 -26.67 30.32
N ASP A 129 7.43 -28.01 30.37
CA ASP A 129 7.84 -28.82 29.22
C ASP A 129 6.69 -29.04 28.22
N LEU A 130 7.02 -29.12 26.93
CA LEU A 130 6.06 -29.43 25.86
C LEU A 130 6.21 -30.89 25.43
N ALA A 131 5.11 -31.61 25.29
CA ALA A 131 5.13 -33.01 24.88
C ALA A 131 4.05 -33.35 23.85
N VAL A 132 4.40 -34.22 22.89
CA VAL A 132 3.40 -34.97 22.12
C VAL A 132 3.05 -36.21 22.91
N ARG A 133 1.85 -36.25 23.48
CA ARG A 133 1.39 -37.36 24.32
C ARG A 133 -0.10 -37.62 24.13
N LEU A 134 -0.57 -38.71 24.70
CA LEU A 134 -2.00 -38.97 24.84
C LEU A 134 -2.59 -38.02 25.89
N SER A 135 -3.77 -37.48 25.59
CA SER A 135 -4.54 -36.65 26.51
C SER A 135 -5.08 -37.48 27.68
N HIS A 136 -5.14 -36.85 28.84
CA HIS A 136 -5.86 -37.30 30.03
C HIS A 136 -7.24 -36.64 30.08
N SER A 137 -8.14 -37.15 30.94
CA SER A 137 -9.49 -36.60 31.11
C SER A 137 -9.52 -35.16 31.60
N ASP A 138 -8.44 -34.74 32.27
CA ASP A 138 -8.32 -33.45 32.92
C ASP A 138 -7.58 -32.43 32.04
N ASP A 139 -7.04 -32.88 30.91
CA ASP A 139 -6.48 -31.98 29.92
C ASP A 139 -7.58 -31.10 29.32
N VAL A 140 -7.24 -29.84 29.13
CA VAL A 140 -8.13 -28.81 28.62
C VAL A 140 -7.56 -28.17 27.35
N PHE A 141 -8.45 -27.69 26.49
CA PHE A 141 -8.08 -26.97 25.28
C PHE A 141 -8.82 -25.64 25.22
N SER A 142 -8.09 -24.55 24.99
CA SER A 142 -8.65 -23.22 24.78
C SER A 142 -8.82 -22.97 23.27
N PRO A 143 -10.05 -23.01 22.70
CA PRO A 143 -10.23 -22.89 21.26
C PRO A 143 -9.79 -21.51 20.73
N PRO A 144 -9.25 -21.45 19.50
CA PRO A 144 -8.76 -20.20 18.91
C PRO A 144 -9.88 -19.18 18.68
N ASP A 145 -11.07 -19.64 18.27
CA ASP A 145 -12.21 -18.79 17.89
C ASP A 145 -13.30 -18.68 18.99
N GLY A 146 -12.98 -19.08 20.23
CA GLY A 146 -13.94 -19.05 21.33
C GLY A 146 -13.98 -17.71 22.07
N ASP A 147 -14.95 -17.53 22.97
CA ASP A 147 -14.93 -16.40 23.91
C ASP A 147 -13.74 -16.52 24.88
N GLU A 148 -13.31 -15.40 25.48
CA GLU A 148 -12.32 -15.43 26.56
C GLU A 148 -12.84 -16.31 27.71
N GLY A 149 -12.08 -17.36 28.05
CA GLY A 149 -12.45 -18.33 29.09
C GLY A 149 -13.19 -19.58 28.61
N GLN A 150 -13.50 -19.71 27.31
CA GLN A 150 -14.04 -20.96 26.78
C GLN A 150 -12.99 -22.08 26.81
N ILE A 151 -13.34 -23.18 27.48
CA ILE A 151 -12.47 -24.36 27.68
C ILE A 151 -13.21 -25.60 27.17
N GLU A 152 -12.59 -26.34 26.26
CA GLU A 152 -13.04 -27.65 25.81
C GLU A 152 -12.30 -28.76 26.58
N LYS A 153 -13.05 -29.74 27.09
CA LYS A 153 -12.45 -30.98 27.61
C LYS A 153 -12.12 -31.95 26.48
N LEU A 154 -11.08 -32.74 26.68
CA LEU A 154 -10.66 -33.75 25.72
C LEU A 154 -11.09 -35.16 26.15
N PRO A 155 -11.46 -36.04 25.21
CA PRO A 155 -11.50 -37.46 25.50
C PRO A 155 -10.09 -37.93 25.86
N ALA A 156 -9.97 -38.87 26.79
CA ALA A 156 -8.68 -39.48 27.10
C ALA A 156 -8.18 -40.30 25.90
N GLY A 157 -6.87 -40.27 25.64
CA GLY A 157 -6.25 -41.01 24.54
C GLY A 157 -6.16 -40.29 23.20
N GLU A 158 -6.52 -39.00 23.11
CA GLU A 158 -6.26 -38.17 21.93
C GLU A 158 -4.77 -37.81 21.88
N ILE A 159 -4.07 -38.05 20.76
CA ILE A 159 -2.70 -37.58 20.59
C ILE A 159 -2.75 -36.07 20.40
N ALA A 160 -1.95 -35.31 21.15
CA ALA A 160 -1.92 -33.86 21.07
C ALA A 160 -0.56 -33.30 21.53
N TYR A 161 -0.28 -32.05 21.14
CA TYR A 161 0.79 -31.26 21.76
C TYR A 161 0.25 -30.64 23.05
N ILE A 162 0.88 -30.93 24.17
CA ILE A 162 0.40 -30.57 25.49
C ILE A 162 1.58 -30.10 26.33
N ASP A 163 1.44 -28.96 26.99
CA ASP A 163 2.41 -28.53 28.00
C ASP A 163 1.88 -28.79 29.42
N GLU A 164 2.50 -28.23 30.45
CA GLU A 164 2.08 -28.49 31.84
C GLU A 164 0.76 -27.80 32.20
N ALA A 165 0.29 -26.85 31.39
CA ALA A 165 -0.95 -26.11 31.66
C ALA A 165 -2.13 -26.61 30.83
N GLU A 166 -1.96 -26.78 29.51
CA GLU A 166 -3.07 -27.15 28.63
C GLU A 166 -2.62 -27.74 27.29
N VAL A 167 -3.60 -28.23 26.52
CA VAL A 167 -3.40 -28.68 25.15
C VAL A 167 -3.13 -27.47 24.25
N ARG A 168 -1.98 -27.50 23.57
CA ARG A 168 -1.50 -26.45 22.68
C ARG A 168 -1.91 -26.71 21.23
N THR A 169 -1.90 -27.97 20.78
CA THR A 169 -2.42 -28.38 19.46
C THR A 169 -3.24 -29.66 19.60
N ARG A 170 -4.52 -29.58 19.25
CA ARG A 170 -5.48 -30.68 19.32
C ARG A 170 -5.39 -31.63 18.13
N ARG A 171 -5.81 -32.88 18.34
CA ARG A 171 -5.88 -33.94 17.32
C ARG A 171 -4.58 -34.02 16.53
N TRP A 172 -3.50 -34.13 17.29
CA TRP A 172 -2.12 -34.24 16.87
C TRP A 172 -1.58 -32.98 16.18
N VAL A 173 -2.00 -32.70 14.95
CA VAL A 173 -1.47 -31.57 14.14
C VAL A 173 -2.59 -30.77 13.47
N TRP A 174 -3.82 -30.86 13.98
CA TRP A 174 -5.01 -30.28 13.33
C TRP A 174 -5.32 -28.84 13.74
N ARG A 175 -5.49 -28.55 15.04
CA ARG A 175 -5.97 -27.22 15.49
C ARG A 175 -5.20 -26.70 16.68
N GLN A 176 -4.55 -25.57 16.47
CA GLN A 176 -3.83 -24.84 17.50
C GLN A 176 -4.80 -24.10 18.45
N GLY A 177 -4.47 -24.10 19.74
CA GLY A 177 -5.21 -23.40 20.79
C GLY A 177 -4.80 -21.93 20.92
N ARG A 178 -5.68 -21.10 21.48
CA ARG A 178 -5.48 -19.64 21.57
C ARG A 178 -4.21 -19.23 22.29
N LYS A 179 -3.92 -19.84 23.44
CA LYS A 179 -2.75 -19.45 24.25
C LYS A 179 -1.43 -19.99 23.70
N ALA A 180 -1.48 -20.86 22.69
CA ALA A 180 -0.30 -21.35 21.96
C ALA A 180 0.03 -20.48 20.73
N ARG A 181 -0.84 -19.52 20.40
CA ARG A 181 -0.79 -18.75 19.16
C ARG A 181 0.42 -17.82 19.14
N VAL A 182 1.16 -17.93 18.05
CA VAL A 182 2.16 -16.95 17.63
C VAL A 182 1.43 -15.71 17.11
N ASP A 183 1.78 -14.55 17.63
CA ASP A 183 1.32 -13.26 17.13
C ASP A 183 2.49 -12.34 16.78
N GLU A 184 2.19 -11.12 16.35
CA GLU A 184 3.17 -10.12 15.92
C GLU A 184 4.19 -9.73 17.02
N ASN A 185 3.93 -10.04 18.29
CA ASN A 185 4.84 -9.74 19.39
C ASN A 185 5.72 -10.93 19.81
N SER A 186 5.44 -12.14 19.30
CA SER A 186 6.21 -13.34 19.62
C SER A 186 7.66 -13.21 19.12
N GLN A 187 8.64 -13.39 20.00
CA GLN A 187 10.07 -13.30 19.67
C GLN A 187 10.80 -14.65 19.80
N ASN A 188 10.25 -15.57 20.60
CA ASN A 188 10.82 -16.88 20.83
C ASN A 188 9.79 -17.93 20.42
N ILE A 189 10.06 -18.67 19.36
CA ILE A 189 9.10 -19.62 18.79
C ILE A 189 9.74 -20.99 18.59
N PHE A 190 9.00 -22.04 18.94
CA PHE A 190 9.32 -23.41 18.57
C PHE A 190 8.43 -23.88 17.41
N PHE A 191 9.04 -24.31 16.31
CA PHE A 191 8.37 -24.90 15.17
C PHE A 191 8.58 -26.42 15.13
N PRO A 192 7.59 -27.23 15.52
CA PRO A 192 7.59 -28.67 15.24
C PRO A 192 7.24 -28.95 13.79
N ILE A 193 7.96 -29.89 13.18
CA ILE A 193 7.82 -30.35 11.80
C ILE A 193 7.60 -31.87 11.84
N ASP A 194 6.35 -32.29 11.68
CA ASP A 194 5.92 -33.66 11.93
C ASP A 194 6.01 -34.54 10.68
N GLY A 195 6.65 -35.70 10.77
CA GLY A 195 6.70 -36.66 9.67
C GLY A 195 6.92 -38.10 10.09
N PHE A 196 7.35 -38.92 9.14
CA PHE A 196 7.59 -40.35 9.31
C PHE A 196 8.95 -40.70 8.72
N GLU A 197 9.88 -41.14 9.57
CA GLU A 197 11.29 -41.43 9.28
C GLU A 197 11.46 -42.33 8.05
N SER A 198 10.64 -43.37 7.91
CA SER A 198 10.71 -44.32 6.80
C SER A 198 10.18 -43.77 5.46
N LEU A 199 9.47 -42.64 5.47
CA LEU A 199 8.84 -42.08 4.28
C LEU A 199 9.44 -40.73 3.88
N ASN A 200 9.51 -39.79 4.82
CA ASN A 200 9.91 -38.40 4.56
C ASN A 200 10.86 -37.84 5.64
N GLY A 201 11.63 -38.69 6.31
CA GLY A 201 12.56 -38.26 7.37
C GLY A 201 13.63 -37.29 6.88
N ASN A 202 14.13 -37.46 5.65
CA ASN A 202 15.12 -36.54 5.07
C ASN A 202 14.49 -35.16 4.80
N GLU A 203 13.28 -35.15 4.26
CA GLU A 203 12.51 -33.95 3.96
C GLU A 203 12.13 -33.19 5.24
N VAL A 204 11.82 -33.90 6.34
CA VAL A 204 11.62 -33.27 7.66
C VAL A 204 12.87 -32.51 8.11
N ARG A 205 14.06 -33.09 7.92
CA ARG A 205 15.34 -32.46 8.30
C ARG A 205 15.67 -31.28 7.38
N GLN A 206 15.50 -31.45 6.08
CA GLN A 206 15.70 -30.38 5.10
C GLN A 206 14.75 -29.21 5.34
N ALA A 207 13.47 -29.49 5.63
CA ALA A 207 12.50 -28.47 5.96
C ALA A 207 12.85 -27.72 7.25
N ALA A 208 13.41 -28.41 8.25
CA ALA A 208 13.90 -27.76 9.48
C ALA A 208 15.10 -26.83 9.21
N GLU A 209 16.06 -27.28 8.41
CA GLU A 209 17.22 -26.49 8.01
C GLU A 209 16.82 -25.27 7.17
N GLU A 210 15.91 -25.46 6.21
CA GLU A 210 15.40 -24.38 5.37
C GLU A 210 14.60 -23.37 6.19
N LEU A 211 13.72 -23.82 7.09
CA LEU A 211 12.96 -22.95 7.97
C LEU A 211 13.91 -22.13 8.87
N ALA A 212 14.88 -22.78 9.52
CA ALA A 212 15.88 -22.10 10.35
C ALA A 212 16.66 -21.05 9.56
N LYS A 213 17.08 -21.39 8.33
CA LYS A 213 17.77 -20.47 7.43
C LYS A 213 16.89 -19.26 7.10
N LEU A 214 15.65 -19.47 6.67
CA LEU A 214 14.73 -18.39 6.30
C LEU A 214 14.38 -17.49 7.49
N LEU A 215 14.16 -18.06 8.68
CA LEU A 215 13.91 -17.29 9.90
C LEU A 215 15.13 -16.45 10.31
N THR A 216 16.33 -17.00 10.17
CA THR A 216 17.59 -16.27 10.42
C THR A 216 17.76 -15.13 9.42
N GLU A 217 17.64 -15.42 8.13
CA GLU A 217 17.87 -14.45 7.05
C GLU A 217 16.82 -13.33 7.04
N HIS A 218 15.55 -13.66 7.21
CA HIS A 218 14.46 -12.70 7.06
C HIS A 218 14.01 -12.06 8.36
N LEU A 219 14.06 -12.78 9.49
CA LEU A 219 13.57 -12.29 10.78
C LEU A 219 14.69 -12.05 11.80
N GLY A 220 15.95 -12.30 11.44
CA GLY A 220 17.10 -12.09 12.33
C GLY A 220 17.15 -13.06 13.51
N ALA A 221 16.42 -14.17 13.43
CA ALA A 221 16.31 -15.14 14.49
C ALA A 221 17.64 -15.87 14.72
N GLN A 222 17.98 -16.16 15.98
CA GLN A 222 18.96 -17.17 16.31
C GLN A 222 18.27 -18.54 16.29
N CYS A 223 18.59 -19.36 15.30
CA CYS A 223 17.93 -20.64 15.11
C CYS A 223 18.79 -21.83 15.55
N GLN A 224 18.16 -22.80 16.20
CA GLN A 224 18.71 -24.11 16.50
C GLN A 224 17.79 -25.20 15.96
N THR A 225 18.35 -26.14 15.20
CA THR A 225 17.61 -27.30 14.68
C THR A 225 17.94 -28.56 15.46
N PHE A 226 16.96 -29.45 15.59
CA PHE A 226 17.13 -30.76 16.23
C PHE A 226 16.11 -31.77 15.68
N VAL A 227 16.27 -33.03 16.08
CA VAL A 227 15.35 -34.11 15.71
C VAL A 227 14.96 -34.88 16.96
N VAL A 228 13.66 -35.23 17.07
CA VAL A 228 13.12 -36.16 18.05
C VAL A 228 12.50 -37.35 17.33
N ASN A 229 12.89 -38.55 17.71
CA ASN A 229 12.37 -39.81 17.18
C ASN A 229 12.44 -40.90 18.27
N ARG A 230 12.10 -42.15 17.92
CA ARG A 230 12.08 -43.24 18.91
C ARG A 230 13.43 -43.48 19.62
N GLN A 231 14.55 -43.22 18.94
CA GLN A 231 15.90 -43.42 19.49
C GLN A 231 16.32 -42.25 20.39
N GLN A 232 15.86 -41.03 20.05
CA GLN A 232 16.06 -39.81 20.82
C GLN A 232 14.70 -39.16 21.08
N PRO A 233 13.94 -39.61 22.11
CA PRO A 233 12.53 -39.25 22.30
C PRO A 233 12.32 -37.86 22.91
N SER A 234 13.40 -37.13 23.19
CA SER A 234 13.32 -35.79 23.74
C SER A 234 14.54 -34.95 23.39
N TYR A 235 14.33 -33.65 23.38
CA TYR A 235 15.38 -32.64 23.24
C TYR A 235 15.28 -31.61 24.36
N LEU A 236 16.42 -31.25 24.94
CA LEU A 236 16.53 -30.23 25.98
C LEU A 236 17.34 -29.06 25.42
N TRP A 237 16.78 -27.85 25.53
CA TRP A 237 17.52 -26.62 25.25
C TRP A 237 17.52 -25.71 26.47
N GLU A 238 18.57 -24.92 26.59
CA GLU A 238 18.68 -23.86 27.57
C GLU A 238 18.03 -22.59 27.00
N ILE A 239 17.15 -21.95 27.78
CA ILE A 239 16.64 -20.63 27.42
C ILE A 239 17.73 -19.65 27.86
N HIS A 240 18.57 -19.19 26.93
CA HIS A 240 19.47 -18.07 27.20
C HIS A 240 18.65 -16.77 27.24
N THR A 241 18.01 -16.49 28.37
CA THR A 241 17.63 -15.12 28.69
C THR A 241 18.89 -14.39 29.12
N GLU A 242 19.68 -13.88 28.17
CA GLU A 242 20.67 -12.86 28.52
C GLU A 242 19.92 -11.61 28.98
N SER A 243 19.80 -11.47 30.30
CA SER A 243 19.60 -10.16 30.90
C SER A 243 20.77 -9.28 30.45
N ARG A 244 20.49 -8.20 29.71
CA ARG A 244 21.47 -7.14 29.46
C ARG A 244 21.92 -6.54 30.80
N SER A 245 22.96 -7.10 31.41
CA SER A 245 23.71 -6.48 32.49
C SER A 245 25.18 -6.92 32.39
N ASP A 246 26.05 -5.92 32.26
CA ASP A 246 27.49 -5.94 32.50
C ASP A 246 28.42 -6.57 31.47
N LYS A 247 28.73 -5.81 30.41
CA LYS A 247 29.99 -5.03 30.31
C LYS A 247 30.18 -4.51 28.88
N MET A 248 29.79 -3.26 28.67
CA MET A 248 30.52 -2.38 27.75
C MET A 248 30.52 -0.99 28.35
N SER A 249 31.73 -0.48 28.56
CA SER A 249 32.06 0.85 29.06
C SER A 249 31.11 1.92 28.57
N SER A 250 30.57 2.71 29.50
CA SER A 250 29.59 3.77 29.28
C SER A 250 29.89 4.61 28.03
N PRO A 251 28.98 4.63 27.04
CA PRO A 251 28.70 5.81 26.28
C PRO A 251 27.42 6.43 26.84
N THR A 252 27.54 7.69 27.27
CA THR A 252 26.50 8.72 27.41
C THR A 252 25.05 8.26 27.17
N ILE A 253 24.20 8.46 28.19
CA ILE A 253 22.73 8.41 28.01
C ILE A 253 22.36 9.38 26.89
N ILE A 254 22.03 8.86 25.71
CA ILE A 254 21.27 9.57 24.69
C ILE A 254 19.81 9.21 24.96
N THR A 255 19.12 10.08 25.68
CA THR A 255 17.66 10.16 25.60
C THR A 255 17.28 10.47 24.14
N GLY A 256 16.53 9.56 23.51
CA GLY A 256 15.98 9.74 22.17
C GLY A 256 16.62 8.86 21.12
N LEU A 257 16.06 7.67 20.91
CA LEU A 257 16.15 6.98 19.63
C LEU A 257 14.72 6.72 19.16
N LYS A 258 14.16 7.68 18.41
CA LYS A 258 13.20 7.35 17.34
C LYS A 258 13.87 6.22 16.54
N ARG A 259 13.18 5.11 16.29
CA ARG A 259 13.71 4.06 15.40
C ARG A 259 13.86 4.72 14.03
N GLU A 260 15.07 5.16 13.67
CA GLU A 260 15.32 5.63 12.31
C GLU A 260 15.12 4.43 11.38
N ARG A 261 13.98 4.41 10.68
CA ARG A 261 13.75 3.47 9.58
C ARG A 261 14.86 3.71 8.55
N ASP A 262 15.39 2.63 7.98
CA ASP A 262 16.32 2.74 6.86
C ASP A 262 15.62 3.56 5.76
N LYS A 263 16.29 4.60 5.25
CA LYS A 263 15.73 5.49 4.22
C LYS A 263 15.42 4.71 2.93
N ILE A 264 16.12 3.61 2.67
CA ILE A 264 15.81 2.69 1.57
C ILE A 264 14.50 1.94 1.85
N ASP A 265 14.28 1.48 3.08
CA ASP A 265 13.03 0.80 3.44
C ASP A 265 11.83 1.77 3.39
N GLU A 266 12.00 3.00 3.85
CA GLU A 266 10.98 4.05 3.70
C GLU A 266 10.70 4.35 2.22
N LEU A 267 11.75 4.44 1.38
CA LEU A 267 11.61 4.62 -0.07
C LEU A 267 10.78 3.48 -0.70
N LEU A 268 11.01 2.23 -0.28
CA LEU A 268 10.35 1.05 -0.83
C LEU A 268 8.95 0.78 -0.28
N THR A 269 8.52 1.47 0.78
CA THR A 269 7.24 1.21 1.46
C THR A 269 6.27 2.39 1.40
N ARG A 270 6.71 3.59 1.81
CA ARG A 270 5.84 4.76 1.98
C ARG A 270 5.24 5.21 0.66
N GLY A 271 3.91 5.23 0.53
CA GLY A 271 3.23 5.64 -0.70
C GLY A 271 3.58 4.80 -1.94
N VAL A 272 3.97 3.54 -1.73
CA VAL A 272 4.20 2.55 -2.79
C VAL A 272 2.99 1.63 -2.86
N ALA A 273 2.41 1.49 -4.05
CA ALA A 273 1.31 0.57 -4.30
C ALA A 273 1.80 -0.81 -4.75
N GLN A 274 2.86 -0.84 -5.57
CA GLN A 274 3.43 -2.08 -6.09
C GLN A 274 4.87 -1.84 -6.57
N ILE A 275 5.74 -2.84 -6.42
CA ILE A 275 7.03 -2.88 -7.10
C ILE A 275 7.13 -4.20 -7.86
N VAL A 276 7.40 -4.13 -9.16
CA VAL A 276 7.72 -5.33 -9.95
C VAL A 276 9.18 -5.64 -9.70
N THR A 277 9.46 -6.87 -9.24
CA THR A 277 10.77 -7.35 -8.80
C THR A 277 11.41 -6.47 -7.71
N ARG A 278 10.72 -6.34 -6.57
CA ARG A 278 11.15 -5.54 -5.41
C ARG A 278 12.58 -5.84 -4.96
N GLU A 279 12.96 -7.10 -4.99
CA GLU A 279 14.29 -7.59 -4.58
C GLU A 279 15.38 -7.08 -5.52
N GLU A 280 15.10 -7.03 -6.82
CA GLU A 280 16.04 -6.46 -7.80
C GLU A 280 16.25 -4.97 -7.52
N LEU A 281 15.17 -4.24 -7.23
CA LEU A 281 15.24 -2.81 -6.91
C LEU A 281 15.99 -2.59 -5.60
N GLU A 282 15.68 -3.35 -4.55
CA GLU A 282 16.35 -3.25 -3.26
C GLU A 282 17.84 -3.59 -3.38
N ALA A 283 18.21 -4.65 -4.11
CA ALA A 283 19.61 -4.99 -4.39
C ALA A 283 20.31 -3.86 -5.16
N LYS A 284 19.67 -3.28 -6.18
CA LYS A 284 20.19 -2.12 -6.92
C LYS A 284 20.43 -0.92 -6.00
N LEU A 285 19.48 -0.60 -5.13
CA LEU A 285 19.58 0.50 -4.15
C LEU A 285 20.71 0.27 -3.14
N ARG A 286 20.81 -0.95 -2.61
CA ARG A 286 21.82 -1.33 -1.61
C ARG A 286 23.23 -1.55 -2.21
N SER A 287 23.35 -1.66 -3.53
CA SER A 287 24.64 -1.83 -4.21
C SER A 287 25.57 -0.62 -4.11
N GLY A 288 25.04 0.55 -3.75
CA GLY A 288 25.76 1.83 -3.79
C GLY A 288 25.91 2.44 -5.19
N LYS A 289 25.40 1.77 -6.25
CA LYS A 289 25.34 2.34 -7.60
C LYS A 289 24.36 3.52 -7.63
N GLN A 290 24.77 4.62 -8.25
CA GLN A 290 23.85 5.70 -8.59
C GLN A 290 22.89 5.24 -9.69
N LEU A 291 21.64 4.95 -9.32
CA LEU A 291 20.58 4.57 -10.25
C LEU A 291 20.03 5.76 -11.03
N ARG A 292 19.57 5.50 -12.26
CA ARG A 292 18.82 6.44 -13.12
C ARG A 292 17.32 6.18 -12.97
N VAL A 293 16.63 7.11 -12.33
CA VAL A 293 15.20 6.99 -11.99
C VAL A 293 14.36 7.83 -12.94
N LYS A 294 13.58 7.16 -13.79
CA LYS A 294 12.74 7.73 -14.84
C LYS A 294 11.36 8.10 -14.31
N LEU A 295 10.88 9.27 -14.71
CA LEU A 295 9.46 9.59 -14.76
C LEU A 295 9.16 10.32 -16.08
N GLY A 296 8.20 9.78 -16.85
CA GLY A 296 7.63 10.46 -18.01
C GLY A 296 6.44 11.34 -17.60
N ILE A 297 6.37 12.56 -18.16
CA ILE A 297 5.26 13.48 -17.91
C ILE A 297 4.69 13.98 -19.24
N ASP A 298 3.46 13.56 -19.52
CA ASP A 298 2.69 14.08 -20.65
C ASP A 298 1.96 15.37 -20.24
N PRO A 299 2.24 16.51 -20.90
CA PRO A 299 1.74 17.81 -20.48
C PRO A 299 0.30 18.05 -20.95
N THR A 300 -0.65 17.38 -20.30
CA THR A 300 -2.08 17.43 -20.66
C THR A 300 -2.79 18.70 -20.19
N GLY A 301 -2.10 19.57 -19.46
CA GLY A 301 -2.58 20.86 -18.96
C GLY A 301 -1.45 21.61 -18.27
N PRO A 302 -1.60 22.91 -18.00
CA PRO A 302 -0.49 23.77 -17.57
C PRO A 302 -0.09 23.61 -16.10
N LEU A 303 -0.94 22.99 -15.26
CA LEU A 303 -0.75 22.91 -13.81
C LEU A 303 -0.63 21.47 -13.30
N ILE A 304 0.28 21.27 -12.35
CA ILE A 304 0.51 20.02 -11.64
C ILE A 304 -0.35 20.01 -10.37
N HIS A 305 -1.25 19.03 -10.27
CA HIS A 305 -2.08 18.84 -9.08
C HIS A 305 -1.39 17.94 -8.05
N ILE A 306 -1.83 18.01 -6.79
CA ILE A 306 -1.22 17.27 -5.67
C ILE A 306 -1.21 15.76 -5.90
N GLY A 307 -2.19 15.20 -6.61
CA GLY A 307 -2.18 13.79 -7.01
C GLY A 307 -0.95 13.40 -7.85
N ARG A 308 -0.53 14.24 -8.81
CA ARG A 308 0.72 14.04 -9.57
C ARG A 308 1.97 14.29 -8.74
N SER A 309 1.84 15.07 -7.67
CA SER A 309 2.96 15.36 -6.79
C SER A 309 3.40 14.14 -5.96
N VAL A 310 2.55 13.13 -5.76
CA VAL A 310 2.92 11.88 -5.05
C VAL A 310 4.15 11.22 -5.67
N THR A 311 4.14 11.03 -6.99
CA THR A 311 5.29 10.46 -7.73
C THR A 311 6.50 11.40 -7.68
N LEU A 312 6.30 12.72 -7.71
CA LEU A 312 7.39 13.70 -7.56
C LEU A 312 8.02 13.66 -6.15
N GLN A 313 7.23 13.43 -5.10
CA GLN A 313 7.75 13.22 -3.74
C GLN A 313 8.60 11.95 -3.68
N LYS A 314 8.18 10.89 -4.37
CA LYS A 314 8.99 9.67 -4.46
C LYS A 314 10.32 9.91 -5.18
N LEU A 315 10.33 10.66 -6.28
CA LEU A 315 11.59 11.09 -6.91
C LEU A 315 12.46 11.89 -5.95
N ARG A 316 11.87 12.73 -5.10
CA ARG A 316 12.63 13.49 -4.11
C ARG A 316 13.35 12.56 -3.13
N GLN A 317 12.70 11.48 -2.69
CA GLN A 317 13.33 10.48 -1.82
C GLN A 317 14.50 9.76 -2.52
N PHE A 318 14.36 9.39 -3.80
CA PHE A 318 15.48 8.87 -4.59
C PHE A 318 16.62 9.88 -4.71
N GLN A 319 16.30 11.16 -4.91
CA GLN A 319 17.28 12.24 -4.99
C GLN A 319 18.01 12.46 -3.66
N ASP A 320 17.30 12.38 -2.54
CA ASP A 320 17.88 12.49 -1.18
C ASP A 320 18.81 11.29 -0.86
N LEU A 321 18.61 10.14 -1.53
CA LEU A 321 19.51 8.98 -1.51
C LEU A 321 20.67 9.08 -2.53
N GLY A 322 20.76 10.17 -3.28
CA GLY A 322 21.85 10.43 -4.22
C GLY A 322 21.66 9.84 -5.63
N HIS A 323 20.47 9.32 -5.96
CA HIS A 323 20.17 8.80 -7.29
C HIS A 323 19.92 9.91 -8.33
N GLN A 324 20.17 9.60 -9.60
CA GLN A 324 19.98 10.54 -10.70
C GLN A 324 18.52 10.50 -11.15
N ILE A 325 17.81 11.62 -11.00
CA ILE A 325 16.45 11.76 -11.49
C ILE A 325 16.49 12.16 -12.97
N VAL A 326 15.76 11.41 -13.81
CA VAL A 326 15.61 11.68 -15.24
C VAL A 326 14.14 11.96 -15.52
N LEU A 327 13.82 13.23 -15.78
CA LEU A 327 12.47 13.65 -16.14
C LEU A 327 12.34 13.78 -17.65
N ILE A 328 11.41 13.01 -18.22
CA ILE A 328 11.11 13.06 -19.64
C ILE A 328 9.84 13.88 -19.85
N ILE A 329 9.97 15.03 -20.50
CA ILE A 329 8.83 15.79 -20.96
C ILE A 329 8.33 15.17 -22.27
N GLY A 330 7.10 14.67 -22.23
CA GLY A 330 6.47 13.97 -23.34
C GLY A 330 5.95 14.91 -24.41
N GLN A 331 6.82 15.62 -25.14
CA GLN A 331 6.33 16.51 -26.20
C GLN A 331 5.84 15.75 -27.44
N PHE A 332 6.39 14.57 -27.73
CA PHE A 332 5.87 13.71 -28.78
C PHE A 332 4.68 12.89 -28.27
N THR A 333 4.85 12.19 -27.14
CA THR A 333 3.80 11.33 -26.55
C THR A 333 2.55 12.12 -26.15
N GLY A 334 2.70 13.36 -25.68
CA GLY A 334 1.58 14.26 -25.37
C GLY A 334 0.72 14.63 -26.58
N GLN A 335 1.26 14.55 -27.81
CA GLN A 335 0.48 14.74 -29.04
C GLN A 335 -0.31 13.48 -29.42
N ILE A 336 0.13 12.29 -28.99
CA ILE A 336 -0.55 11.01 -29.23
C ILE A 336 -1.66 10.77 -28.20
N GLY A 337 -1.34 10.96 -26.91
CA GLY A 337 -2.25 10.83 -25.78
C GLY A 337 -2.32 9.42 -25.18
N ASP A 338 -2.05 9.32 -23.88
CA ASP A 338 -2.12 8.06 -23.13
C ASP A 338 -3.56 7.65 -22.78
N ALA A 339 -3.97 6.43 -23.13
CA ALA A 339 -5.29 5.88 -22.80
C ALA A 339 -5.33 5.07 -21.49
N SER A 340 -4.20 4.97 -20.78
CA SER A 340 -4.00 4.12 -19.60
C SER A 340 -5.09 4.16 -18.53
N ASP A 341 -5.55 5.35 -18.18
CA ASP A 341 -6.44 5.59 -17.04
C ASP A 341 -7.90 5.89 -17.43
N LYS A 342 -8.27 5.67 -18.70
CA LYS A 342 -9.57 6.05 -19.26
C LYS A 342 -10.21 4.97 -20.14
N THR A 343 -11.54 4.90 -20.04
CA THR A 343 -12.40 4.07 -20.89
C THR A 343 -12.77 4.75 -22.22
N SER A 344 -12.14 5.90 -22.54
CA SER A 344 -12.39 6.70 -23.74
C SER A 344 -11.08 7.26 -24.29
N THR A 345 -10.97 7.39 -25.61
CA THR A 345 -9.81 7.98 -26.30
C THR A 345 -9.50 9.39 -25.77
N ARG A 346 -8.21 9.70 -25.57
CA ARG A 346 -7.78 11.07 -25.23
C ARG A 346 -7.73 11.95 -26.48
N PRO A 347 -8.08 13.25 -26.36
CA PRO A 347 -7.86 14.19 -27.45
C PRO A 347 -6.35 14.37 -27.67
N MET A 348 -5.93 14.35 -28.94
CA MET A 348 -4.58 14.70 -29.35
C MET A 348 -4.34 16.20 -29.14
N LEU A 349 -3.15 16.56 -28.68
CA LEU A 349 -2.74 17.96 -28.49
C LEU A 349 -1.89 18.43 -29.66
N THR A 350 -1.98 19.71 -29.98
CA THR A 350 -1.06 20.33 -30.95
C THR A 350 0.32 20.58 -30.32
N PRO A 351 1.38 20.70 -31.12
CA PRO A 351 2.70 21.11 -30.64
C PRO A 351 2.66 22.40 -29.79
N ASP A 352 1.89 23.40 -30.23
CA ASP A 352 1.75 24.68 -29.51
C ASP A 352 1.05 24.51 -28.15
N GLN A 353 0.03 23.64 -28.06
CA GLN A 353 -0.65 23.34 -26.80
C GLN A 353 0.29 22.62 -25.82
N VAL A 354 1.07 21.67 -26.31
CA VAL A 354 2.08 20.95 -25.53
C VAL A 354 3.16 21.93 -25.03
N ALA A 355 3.64 22.83 -25.90
CA ALA A 355 4.62 23.86 -25.54
C ALA A 355 4.08 24.81 -24.46
N GLU A 356 2.83 25.30 -24.60
CA GLU A 356 2.23 26.18 -23.59
C GLU A 356 2.02 25.45 -22.26
N ASN A 357 1.54 24.19 -22.29
CA ASN A 357 1.34 23.41 -21.08
C ASN A 357 2.65 23.18 -20.31
N THR A 358 3.77 22.98 -21.01
CA THR A 358 5.08 22.72 -20.38
C THR A 358 5.80 23.96 -19.88
N ARG A 359 5.35 25.17 -20.27
CA ARG A 359 6.04 26.46 -20.03
C ARG A 359 6.46 26.67 -18.57
N THR A 360 5.64 26.24 -17.62
CA THR A 360 5.88 26.44 -16.18
C THR A 360 6.18 25.14 -15.42
N TYR A 361 6.30 23.99 -16.09
CA TYR A 361 6.49 22.69 -15.43
C TYR A 361 7.77 22.65 -14.61
N ARG A 362 8.89 23.14 -15.15
CA ARG A 362 10.16 23.18 -14.41
C ARG A 362 10.04 23.96 -13.11
N GLN A 363 9.44 25.15 -13.17
CA GLN A 363 9.20 26.01 -12.00
C GLN A 363 8.26 25.36 -10.97
N GLN A 364 7.26 24.60 -11.43
CA GLN A 364 6.36 23.88 -10.53
C GLN A 364 7.06 22.69 -9.88
N ILE A 365 7.83 21.91 -10.65
CA ILE A 365 8.55 20.73 -10.17
C ILE A 365 9.70 21.11 -9.22
N SER A 366 10.34 22.26 -9.42
CA SER A 366 11.41 22.76 -8.54
C SER A 366 10.93 23.11 -7.13
N LYS A 367 9.62 23.18 -6.88
CA LYS A 367 9.05 23.22 -5.53
C LYS A 367 9.25 21.92 -4.74
N ILE A 368 9.53 20.81 -5.41
CA ILE A 368 9.69 19.48 -4.81
C ILE A 368 11.10 18.94 -5.02
N LEU A 369 11.59 19.00 -6.26
CA LEU A 369 12.90 18.47 -6.64
C LEU A 369 13.96 19.57 -6.67
N ASP A 370 15.19 19.20 -6.30
CA ASP A 370 16.36 20.03 -6.58
C ASP A 370 16.63 20.01 -8.10
N GLU A 371 16.24 21.08 -8.79
CA GLU A 371 16.35 21.20 -10.26
C GLU A 371 17.78 21.02 -10.76
N SER A 372 18.79 21.41 -9.95
CA SER A 372 20.21 21.29 -10.33
C SER A 372 20.68 19.84 -10.48
N LYS A 373 19.94 18.90 -9.91
CA LYS A 373 20.22 17.46 -9.92
C LYS A 373 19.23 16.66 -10.78
N VAL A 374 18.43 17.34 -11.60
CA VAL A 374 17.50 16.70 -12.54
C VAL A 374 18.08 16.72 -13.95
N GLU A 375 18.14 15.53 -14.57
CA GLU A 375 18.40 15.39 -15.99
C GLU A 375 17.07 15.56 -16.74
N TRP A 376 16.95 16.66 -17.49
CA TRP A 376 15.76 16.95 -18.29
C TRP A 376 15.94 16.40 -19.70
N ARG A 377 14.99 15.57 -20.16
CA ARG A 377 14.96 15.00 -21.50
C ARG A 377 13.62 15.30 -22.18
N ASN A 378 13.63 15.32 -23.50
CA ASN A 378 12.43 15.51 -24.31
C ASN A 378 12.32 14.35 -25.29
N ASN A 379 11.22 13.61 -25.29
CA ASN A 379 11.09 12.46 -26.18
C ASN A 379 10.90 12.82 -27.65
N LEU A 380 10.66 14.11 -27.95
CA LEU A 380 10.77 14.62 -29.31
C LEU A 380 12.19 14.50 -29.88
N ASP A 381 13.23 14.49 -29.04
CA ASP A 381 14.63 14.40 -29.48
C ASP A 381 14.90 13.12 -30.29
N TRP A 382 14.27 12.00 -29.91
CA TRP A 382 14.38 10.73 -30.62
C TRP A 382 13.21 10.46 -31.56
N PHE A 383 11.96 10.71 -31.14
CA PHE A 383 10.81 10.41 -32.01
C PHE A 383 10.63 11.40 -33.16
N GLY A 384 10.99 12.67 -32.97
CA GLY A 384 10.80 13.70 -33.99
C GLY A 384 11.60 13.46 -35.26
N ASN A 385 12.73 12.74 -35.15
CA ASN A 385 13.61 12.42 -36.26
C ASN A 385 13.64 10.91 -36.61
N MET A 386 12.82 10.09 -35.94
CA MET A 386 12.81 8.64 -36.16
C MET A 386 12.27 8.33 -37.57
N PRO A 387 13.04 7.69 -38.45
CA PRO A 387 12.53 7.23 -39.74
C PRO A 387 11.36 6.27 -39.52
N PHE A 388 10.30 6.40 -40.33
CA PHE A 388 9.12 5.54 -40.19
C PHE A 388 9.46 4.04 -40.18
N LYS A 389 10.43 3.62 -41.00
CA LYS A 389 10.93 2.24 -41.03
C LYS A 389 11.48 1.79 -39.66
N GLU A 390 12.21 2.65 -38.95
CA GLU A 390 12.70 2.34 -37.60
C GLU A 390 11.56 2.28 -36.60
N GLY A 391 10.54 3.14 -36.74
CA GLY A 391 9.30 3.04 -35.98
C GLY A 391 8.58 1.70 -36.19
N ILE A 392 8.50 1.21 -37.44
CA ILE A 392 7.97 -0.12 -37.74
C ILE A 392 8.78 -1.22 -37.05
N ILE A 393 10.12 -1.15 -37.15
CA ILE A 393 11.02 -2.13 -36.50
C ILE A 393 10.80 -2.13 -34.98
N LEU A 394 10.68 -0.96 -34.36
CA LEU A 394 10.38 -0.83 -32.94
C LEU A 394 9.05 -1.51 -32.59
N MET A 395 8.00 -1.32 -33.40
CA MET A 395 6.69 -1.95 -33.18
C MET A 395 6.70 -3.47 -33.33
N THR A 396 7.66 -4.07 -34.05
CA THR A 396 7.78 -5.55 -34.12
C THR A 396 8.04 -6.20 -32.76
N ASN A 397 8.41 -5.40 -31.76
CA ASN A 397 8.63 -5.91 -30.41
C ASN A 397 7.34 -6.32 -29.68
N PHE A 398 6.17 -5.95 -30.19
CA PHE A 398 4.91 -6.23 -29.53
C PHE A 398 3.89 -6.80 -30.51
N THR A 399 3.05 -7.71 -30.01
CA THR A 399 1.91 -8.20 -30.75
C THR A 399 0.66 -7.39 -30.43
N VAL A 400 -0.27 -7.31 -31.38
CA VAL A 400 -1.59 -6.70 -31.13
C VAL A 400 -2.31 -7.44 -30.00
N ALA A 401 -2.19 -8.77 -29.93
CA ALA A 401 -2.81 -9.58 -28.87
C ALA A 401 -2.37 -9.12 -27.46
N GLN A 402 -1.06 -8.98 -27.22
CA GLN A 402 -0.53 -8.50 -25.93
C GLN A 402 -1.03 -7.09 -25.58
N MET A 403 -1.20 -6.23 -26.58
CA MET A 403 -1.72 -4.88 -26.35
C MET A 403 -3.19 -4.91 -25.93
N ILE A 404 -4.01 -5.76 -26.56
CA ILE A 404 -5.43 -5.89 -26.25
C ILE A 404 -5.68 -6.57 -24.89
N GLU A 405 -4.76 -7.41 -24.40
CA GLU A 405 -4.86 -8.04 -23.07
C GLU A 405 -4.86 -7.03 -21.91
N ARG A 406 -4.39 -5.80 -22.13
CA ARG A 406 -4.47 -4.71 -21.16
C ARG A 406 -5.93 -4.44 -20.77
N ASP A 407 -6.21 -4.42 -19.46
CA ASP A 407 -7.59 -4.34 -18.92
C ASP A 407 -8.47 -3.27 -19.59
N ASN A 408 -7.98 -2.03 -19.73
CA ASN A 408 -8.77 -0.94 -20.34
C ASN A 408 -9.09 -1.15 -21.84
N PHE A 409 -8.18 -1.78 -22.59
CA PHE A 409 -8.36 -2.12 -24.00
C PHE A 409 -9.23 -3.35 -24.14
N ARG A 410 -9.05 -4.35 -23.29
CA ARG A 410 -9.93 -5.52 -23.21
C ARG A 410 -11.38 -5.12 -22.94
N GLU A 411 -11.62 -4.30 -21.93
CA GLU A 411 -12.96 -3.80 -21.60
C GLU A 411 -13.61 -3.04 -22.77
N ARG A 412 -12.84 -2.19 -23.46
CA ARG A 412 -13.35 -1.45 -24.63
C ARG A 412 -13.61 -2.38 -25.80
N TRP A 413 -12.73 -3.34 -26.04
CA TRP A 413 -12.85 -4.33 -27.10
C TRP A 413 -14.10 -5.18 -26.91
N ASP A 414 -14.28 -5.73 -25.71
CA ASP A 414 -15.44 -6.55 -25.34
C ASP A 414 -16.75 -5.74 -25.41
N ALA A 415 -16.69 -4.44 -25.08
CA ALA A 415 -17.82 -3.52 -25.20
C ALA A 415 -18.06 -2.99 -26.63
N GLY A 416 -17.28 -3.43 -27.64
CA GLY A 416 -17.38 -2.94 -29.02
C GLY A 416 -17.06 -1.45 -29.17
N LYS A 417 -16.36 -0.84 -28.22
CA LYS A 417 -15.93 0.56 -28.27
C LYS A 417 -14.68 0.69 -29.13
N PRO A 418 -14.55 1.75 -29.95
CA PRO A 418 -13.38 1.95 -30.79
C PRO A 418 -12.10 1.96 -29.95
N ILE A 419 -11.04 1.32 -30.45
CA ILE A 419 -9.66 1.43 -29.96
C ILE A 419 -8.82 1.79 -31.17
N SER A 420 -8.19 2.95 -31.11
CA SER A 420 -7.45 3.46 -32.27
C SER A 420 -6.01 2.94 -32.28
N LEU A 421 -5.40 2.81 -33.47
CA LEU A 421 -4.05 2.24 -33.60
C LEU A 421 -3.00 3.06 -32.85
N GLN A 422 -3.14 4.38 -32.79
CA GLN A 422 -2.19 5.21 -32.04
C GLN A 422 -2.22 4.92 -30.53
N GLU A 423 -3.37 4.51 -29.97
CA GLU A 423 -3.48 4.11 -28.57
C GLU A 423 -2.71 2.80 -28.29
N ILE A 424 -2.67 1.89 -29.28
CA ILE A 424 -1.91 0.63 -29.22
C ILE A 424 -0.40 0.90 -29.31
N VAL A 425 0.01 1.95 -30.03
CA VAL A 425 1.43 2.30 -30.20
C VAL A 425 1.99 3.04 -28.98
N TYR A 426 1.16 3.74 -28.20
CA TYR A 426 1.62 4.56 -27.08
C TYR A 426 2.52 3.81 -26.07
N PRO A 427 2.18 2.60 -25.58
CA PRO A 427 3.05 1.86 -24.65
C PRO A 427 4.44 1.55 -25.22
N VAL A 428 4.53 1.35 -26.54
CA VAL A 428 5.80 1.11 -27.24
C VAL A 428 6.68 2.36 -27.20
N LEU A 429 6.08 3.54 -27.41
CA LEU A 429 6.79 4.83 -27.35
C LEU A 429 7.30 5.09 -25.93
N GLN A 430 6.43 5.00 -24.92
CA GLN A 430 6.86 5.21 -23.53
C GLN A 430 7.92 4.19 -23.09
N GLY A 431 7.83 2.93 -23.55
CA GLY A 431 8.83 1.93 -23.25
C GLY A 431 10.17 2.21 -23.93
N TYR A 432 10.16 2.73 -25.17
CA TYR A 432 11.40 3.11 -25.87
C TYR A 432 12.11 4.28 -25.21
N ASP A 433 11.39 5.19 -24.56
CA ASP A 433 11.98 6.24 -23.74
C ASP A 433 12.96 5.65 -22.70
N SER A 434 12.64 4.51 -22.08
CA SER A 434 13.52 3.83 -21.11
C SER A 434 14.82 3.32 -21.74
N VAL A 435 14.75 2.81 -22.97
CA VAL A 435 15.92 2.36 -23.74
C VAL A 435 16.84 3.55 -24.03
N MET A 436 16.26 4.68 -24.44
CA MET A 436 17.01 5.89 -24.80
C MET A 436 17.77 6.52 -23.64
N ILE A 437 17.27 6.36 -22.41
CA ILE A 437 17.91 6.95 -21.22
C ILE A 437 18.62 5.92 -20.34
N ASN A 438 18.67 4.64 -20.72
CA ASN A 438 19.20 3.54 -19.90
C ASN A 438 18.64 3.56 -18.48
N SER A 439 17.30 3.54 -18.36
CA SER A 439 16.63 3.63 -17.06
C SER A 439 16.96 2.41 -16.18
N ASP A 440 17.37 2.64 -14.93
CA ASP A 440 17.51 1.56 -13.94
C ASP A 440 16.18 1.29 -13.21
N VAL A 441 15.36 2.33 -13.05
CA VAL A 441 14.06 2.33 -12.37
C VAL A 441 13.11 3.27 -13.10
N GLU A 442 11.89 2.83 -13.43
CA GLU A 442 10.79 3.72 -13.84
C GLU A 442 9.72 3.75 -12.76
N ILE A 443 9.24 4.95 -12.46
CA ILE A 443 8.17 5.15 -11.48
C ILE A 443 6.94 5.80 -12.12
N GLY A 444 5.76 5.46 -11.62
CA GLY A 444 4.48 5.95 -12.14
C GLY A 444 3.31 5.60 -11.23
N GLY A 445 2.09 5.93 -11.64
CA GLY A 445 0.87 5.41 -10.99
C GLY A 445 0.60 3.95 -11.37
N THR A 446 -0.34 3.29 -10.70
CA THR A 446 -0.72 1.91 -11.04
C THR A 446 -1.37 1.79 -12.42
N ASP A 447 -1.96 2.88 -12.93
CA ASP A 447 -2.46 3.02 -14.31
C ASP A 447 -1.35 2.89 -15.37
N GLN A 448 -0.10 3.17 -15.00
CA GLN A 448 1.07 3.14 -15.89
C GLN A 448 1.77 1.77 -15.95
N LEU A 449 1.35 0.79 -15.14
CA LEU A 449 2.06 -0.49 -14.99
C LEU A 449 2.36 -1.15 -16.35
N PHE A 450 1.36 -1.26 -17.23
CA PHE A 450 1.53 -1.87 -18.54
C PHE A 450 2.59 -1.14 -19.40
N ASN A 451 2.57 0.19 -19.41
CA ASN A 451 3.51 0.99 -20.19
C ASN A 451 4.94 0.87 -19.62
N MET A 452 5.10 0.84 -18.29
CA MET A 452 6.41 0.66 -17.64
C MET A 452 6.97 -0.76 -17.87
N MET A 453 6.10 -1.78 -17.92
CA MET A 453 6.51 -3.15 -18.27
C MET A 453 6.93 -3.27 -19.73
N ALA A 454 6.31 -2.52 -20.64
CA ALA A 454 6.76 -2.42 -22.04
C ALA A 454 8.20 -1.86 -22.12
N GLY A 455 8.55 -0.89 -21.27
CA GLY A 455 9.93 -0.38 -21.14
C GLY A 455 10.91 -1.44 -20.69
N ARG A 456 10.56 -2.20 -19.64
CA ARG A 456 11.38 -3.31 -19.15
C ARG A 456 11.66 -4.35 -20.25
N LEU A 457 10.63 -4.78 -20.97
CA LEU A 457 10.74 -5.74 -22.06
C LEU A 457 11.59 -5.20 -23.23
N LEU A 458 11.42 -3.93 -23.59
CA LEU A 458 12.21 -3.33 -24.66
C LEU A 458 13.69 -3.24 -24.29
N GLN A 459 14.02 -2.89 -23.05
CA GLN A 459 15.41 -2.87 -22.61
C GLN A 459 16.09 -4.23 -22.78
N GLU A 460 15.43 -5.33 -22.39
CA GLU A 460 15.95 -6.69 -22.60
C GLU A 460 16.24 -6.99 -24.07
N ARG A 461 15.31 -6.62 -24.96
CA ARG A 461 15.46 -6.84 -26.42
C ARG A 461 16.55 -5.99 -27.05
N TYR A 462 16.83 -4.84 -26.47
CA TYR A 462 17.93 -3.96 -26.87
C TYR A 462 19.24 -4.27 -26.12
N GLY A 463 19.30 -5.38 -25.38
CA GLY A 463 20.51 -5.83 -24.67
C GLY A 463 20.89 -4.96 -23.47
N GLN A 464 19.95 -4.16 -22.94
CA GLN A 464 20.13 -3.38 -21.72
C GLN A 464 19.63 -4.15 -20.50
N ALA A 465 20.13 -3.78 -19.32
CA ALA A 465 19.59 -4.29 -18.06
C ALA A 465 18.15 -3.79 -17.88
N PRO A 466 17.17 -4.68 -17.64
CA PRO A 466 15.79 -4.26 -17.45
C PRO A 466 15.61 -3.35 -16.22
N GLN A 467 14.83 -2.28 -16.40
CA GLN A 467 14.45 -1.38 -15.32
C GLN A 467 13.59 -2.11 -14.28
N SER A 468 13.70 -1.68 -13.03
CA SER A 468 12.73 -2.02 -12.00
C SER A 468 11.52 -1.09 -12.14
N VAL A 469 10.31 -1.57 -11.82
CA VAL A 469 9.08 -0.77 -11.96
C VAL A 469 8.48 -0.53 -10.58
N MET A 470 8.26 0.74 -10.21
CA MET A 470 7.62 1.12 -8.96
C MET A 470 6.35 1.93 -9.23
N CYS A 471 5.21 1.37 -8.85
CA CYS A 471 3.92 2.04 -8.87
C CYS A 471 3.69 2.74 -7.53
N ASN A 472 3.44 4.05 -7.55
CA ASN A 472 3.03 4.82 -6.38
C ASN A 472 1.52 4.74 -6.16
N ALA A 473 1.11 5.00 -4.92
CA ALA A 473 -0.30 5.15 -4.57
C ALA A 473 -0.95 6.29 -5.37
N MET A 474 -2.17 6.04 -5.85
CA MET A 474 -3.00 7.07 -6.48
C MET A 474 -4.02 7.57 -5.46
N ILE A 475 -4.05 8.90 -5.26
CA ILE A 475 -4.97 9.51 -4.30
C ILE A 475 -6.19 10.13 -4.97
N ASN A 476 -7.31 10.08 -4.27
CA ASN A 476 -8.52 10.82 -4.63
C ASN A 476 -8.38 12.31 -4.28
N GLY A 477 -9.29 13.14 -4.81
CA GLY A 477 -9.42 14.55 -4.44
C GLY A 477 -9.93 14.73 -3.01
N THR A 478 -9.89 15.98 -2.52
CA THR A 478 -10.32 16.33 -1.16
C THR A 478 -11.75 15.89 -0.81
N ASP A 479 -12.57 15.64 -1.82
CA ASP A 479 -13.96 15.20 -1.71
C ASP A 479 -14.17 13.69 -1.92
N GLY A 480 -13.10 12.88 -1.96
CA GLY A 480 -13.16 11.43 -2.16
C GLY A 480 -13.34 10.98 -3.62
N ARG A 481 -13.60 11.90 -4.56
CA ARG A 481 -13.74 11.56 -5.99
C ARG A 481 -12.39 11.59 -6.68
N LYS A 482 -12.23 10.88 -7.81
CA LYS A 482 -11.01 10.97 -8.65
C LYS A 482 -10.69 12.43 -8.93
N MET A 483 -9.47 12.84 -8.63
CA MET A 483 -9.04 14.23 -8.82
C MET A 483 -9.05 14.57 -10.30
N SER A 484 -9.76 15.64 -10.67
CA SER A 484 -9.89 16.06 -12.05
C SER A 484 -9.96 17.58 -12.19
N THR A 485 -9.18 18.10 -13.13
CA THR A 485 -9.28 19.50 -13.58
C THR A 485 -10.69 19.82 -14.09
N SER A 486 -11.35 18.89 -14.79
CA SER A 486 -12.68 19.13 -15.37
C SER A 486 -13.82 19.11 -14.34
N GLN A 487 -13.62 18.46 -13.19
CA GLN A 487 -14.63 18.39 -12.12
C GLN A 487 -14.45 19.51 -11.08
N GLY A 488 -13.43 20.36 -11.23
CA GLY A 488 -13.17 21.48 -10.33
C GLY A 488 -12.76 21.07 -8.92
N ASN A 489 -12.39 19.80 -8.69
CA ASN A 489 -11.94 19.27 -7.39
C ASN A 489 -10.40 19.16 -7.30
N GLY A 490 -9.67 19.71 -8.27
CA GLY A 490 -8.21 19.77 -8.28
C GLY A 490 -7.64 20.76 -7.26
N VAL A 491 -6.53 20.35 -6.63
CA VAL A 491 -5.64 21.21 -5.85
C VAL A 491 -4.28 21.22 -6.53
N TYR A 492 -3.76 22.39 -6.91
CA TYR A 492 -2.48 22.56 -7.62
C TYR A 492 -1.36 23.03 -6.71
N ILE A 493 -0.14 22.53 -6.95
CA ILE A 493 1.05 22.81 -6.12
C ILE A 493 1.55 24.26 -6.25
N SER A 494 1.01 25.01 -7.20
CA SER A 494 1.33 26.41 -7.47
C SER A 494 0.13 27.35 -7.27
N GLU A 495 -0.94 26.90 -6.62
CA GLU A 495 -2.05 27.80 -6.25
C GLU A 495 -1.60 28.86 -5.25
N PRO A 496 -2.33 29.98 -5.11
CA PRO A 496 -2.08 30.90 -4.01
C PRO A 496 -2.16 30.18 -2.65
N PRO A 497 -1.28 30.54 -1.68
CA PRO A 497 -1.23 29.85 -0.37
C PRO A 497 -2.58 29.80 0.35
N LYS A 498 -3.36 30.90 0.29
CA LYS A 498 -4.69 31.01 0.91
C LYS A 498 -5.69 30.01 0.30
N ASP A 499 -5.63 29.84 -1.02
CA ASP A 499 -6.51 28.93 -1.75
C ASP A 499 -6.16 27.47 -1.48
N MET A 500 -4.86 27.14 -1.51
CA MET A 500 -4.36 25.80 -1.16
C MET A 500 -4.78 25.43 0.26
N TYR A 501 -4.50 26.28 1.24
CA TYR A 501 -4.87 26.04 2.64
C TYR A 501 -6.39 25.80 2.78
N ALA A 502 -7.21 26.67 2.18
CA ALA A 502 -8.66 26.57 2.25
C ALA A 502 -9.26 25.36 1.50
N LYS A 503 -8.57 24.84 0.48
CA LYS A 503 -8.97 23.60 -0.22
C LYS A 503 -8.56 22.37 0.58
N MET A 504 -7.35 22.33 1.12
CA MET A 504 -6.86 21.21 1.94
C MET A 504 -7.70 20.99 3.21
N LEU A 505 -8.28 22.06 3.77
CA LEU A 505 -9.23 21.93 4.87
C LEU A 505 -10.54 21.19 4.52
N ARG A 506 -10.84 21.02 3.23
CA ARG A 506 -12.04 20.31 2.76
C ARG A 506 -11.80 18.81 2.58
N THR A 507 -10.58 18.33 2.81
CA THR A 507 -10.26 16.90 2.79
C THR A 507 -11.23 16.15 3.70
N ILE A 508 -11.91 15.13 3.19
CA ILE A 508 -12.76 14.24 4.00
C ILE A 508 -11.90 13.46 5.02
N ASP A 509 -12.50 13.05 6.13
CA ASP A 509 -11.76 12.55 7.30
C ASP A 509 -10.95 11.28 6.96
N GLU A 510 -11.51 10.44 6.09
CA GLU A 510 -10.94 9.16 5.65
C GLU A 510 -9.63 9.33 4.88
N LEU A 511 -9.40 10.49 4.25
CA LEU A 511 -8.20 10.75 3.44
C LEU A 511 -7.07 11.45 4.20
N ILE A 512 -7.30 11.87 5.45
CA ILE A 512 -6.33 12.67 6.21
C ILE A 512 -4.99 11.93 6.33
N LEU A 513 -5.03 10.67 6.78
CA LEU A 513 -3.82 9.87 7.01
C LEU A 513 -3.10 9.54 5.70
N GLU A 514 -3.84 9.12 4.67
CA GLU A 514 -3.29 8.84 3.34
C GLU A 514 -2.57 10.08 2.79
N TYR A 515 -3.17 11.27 2.93
CA TYR A 515 -2.57 12.51 2.45
C TYR A 515 -1.28 12.86 3.20
N PHE A 516 -1.23 12.70 4.52
CA PHE A 516 0.02 12.90 5.26
C PHE A 516 1.09 11.90 4.80
N GLU A 517 0.73 10.64 4.61
CA GLU A 517 1.66 9.60 4.19
C GLU A 517 2.30 9.94 2.83
N VAL A 518 1.48 10.27 1.83
CA VAL A 518 1.94 10.32 0.43
C VAL A 518 2.32 11.71 -0.07
N LEU A 519 1.88 12.78 0.60
CA LEU A 519 2.14 14.18 0.16
C LEU A 519 3.12 14.95 1.04
N THR A 520 3.46 14.44 2.23
CA THR A 520 4.30 15.16 3.20
C THR A 520 5.54 14.37 3.58
N LYS A 521 6.47 15.04 4.28
CA LYS A 521 7.66 14.45 4.89
C LYS A 521 7.49 14.15 6.39
N VAL A 522 6.26 14.17 6.90
CA VAL A 522 5.98 13.85 8.31
C VAL A 522 6.49 12.43 8.60
N PRO A 523 7.23 12.20 9.70
CA PRO A 523 7.71 10.86 10.06
C PRO A 523 6.58 9.84 10.17
N LEU A 524 6.83 8.59 9.77
CA LEU A 524 5.82 7.52 9.83
C LEU A 524 5.34 7.26 11.28
N ASP A 525 6.21 7.40 12.28
CA ASP A 525 5.81 7.28 13.70
C ASP A 525 4.81 8.38 14.11
N ASP A 526 4.90 9.57 13.51
CA ASP A 526 3.97 10.65 13.77
C ASP A 526 2.60 10.36 13.10
N LEU A 527 2.56 9.58 12.01
CA LEU A 527 1.30 9.10 11.41
C LEU A 527 0.59 8.08 12.32
N ASP A 528 1.34 7.15 12.92
CA ASP A 528 0.78 6.16 13.84
C ASP A 528 0.13 6.85 15.04
N ALA A 529 0.76 7.90 15.56
CA ALA A 529 0.17 8.75 16.60
C ALA A 529 -1.10 9.47 16.11
N MET A 530 -1.11 10.05 14.90
CA MET A 530 -2.31 10.67 14.32
C MET A 530 -3.45 9.68 14.13
N LYS A 531 -3.14 8.42 13.79
CA LYS A 531 -4.13 7.35 13.66
C LYS A 531 -4.77 7.03 15.01
N GLN A 532 -3.96 6.87 16.05
CA GLN A 532 -4.46 6.66 17.42
C GLN A 532 -5.33 7.83 17.90
N GLN A 533 -4.98 9.07 17.54
CA GLN A 533 -5.79 10.26 17.84
C GLN A 533 -7.20 10.16 17.22
N LEU A 534 -7.28 9.85 15.92
CA LEU A 534 -8.57 9.67 15.24
C LEU A 534 -9.38 8.51 15.81
N ASP A 535 -8.73 7.36 16.07
CA ASP A 535 -9.38 6.17 16.65
C ASP A 535 -9.93 6.43 18.07
N SER A 536 -9.29 7.34 18.82
CA SER A 536 -9.74 7.77 20.15
C SER A 536 -10.88 8.80 20.13
N GLY A 537 -11.33 9.23 18.94
CA GLY A 537 -12.41 10.20 18.77
C GLY A 537 -11.97 11.67 18.80
N GLU A 538 -10.68 11.97 18.60
CA GLU A 538 -10.20 13.34 18.48
C GLU A 538 -10.80 14.04 17.24
N ASN A 539 -11.07 15.34 17.34
CA ASN A 539 -11.70 16.10 16.26
C ASN A 539 -10.80 16.12 15.00
N PRO A 540 -11.25 15.54 13.87
CA PRO A 540 -10.44 15.48 12.64
C PRO A 540 -10.02 16.84 12.09
N MET A 541 -10.75 17.91 12.43
CA MET A 541 -10.42 19.27 12.03
C MET A 541 -9.03 19.72 12.49
N LEU A 542 -8.54 19.22 13.64
CA LEU A 542 -7.19 19.52 14.11
C LEU A 542 -6.13 18.99 13.14
N LEU A 543 -6.29 17.75 12.70
CA LEU A 543 -5.40 17.12 11.73
C LEU A 543 -5.55 17.72 10.33
N LYS A 544 -6.77 18.12 9.92
CA LYS A 544 -6.96 18.86 8.65
C LYS A 544 -6.22 20.18 8.62
N LYS A 545 -6.27 20.96 9.72
CA LYS A 545 -5.51 22.20 9.85
C LYS A 545 -4.01 21.93 9.77
N LYS A 546 -3.53 20.90 10.48
CA LYS A 546 -2.12 20.48 10.41
C LYS A 546 -1.72 20.09 8.99
N LEU A 547 -2.54 19.33 8.28
CA LEU A 547 -2.30 18.92 6.89
C LEU A 547 -2.26 20.11 5.94
N ALA A 548 -3.24 21.01 6.04
CA ALA A 548 -3.33 22.23 5.24
C ALA A 548 -2.12 23.13 5.46
N TYR A 549 -1.70 23.32 6.70
CA TYR A 549 -0.49 24.06 7.05
C TYR A 549 0.75 23.40 6.45
N THR A 550 0.95 22.10 6.71
CA THR A 550 2.14 21.34 6.28
C THR A 550 2.34 21.41 4.77
N LEU A 551 1.27 21.22 3.99
CA LEU A 551 1.35 21.29 2.53
C LEU A 551 1.56 22.72 2.03
N THR A 552 0.90 23.70 2.64
CA THR A 552 1.10 25.11 2.25
C THR A 552 2.55 25.53 2.53
N GLU A 553 3.11 25.13 3.68
CA GLU A 553 4.50 25.37 4.03
C GLU A 553 5.45 24.69 3.03
N GLN A 554 5.19 23.43 2.70
CA GLN A 554 6.02 22.68 1.76
C GLN A 554 6.14 23.35 0.39
N TYR A 555 5.06 23.94 -0.12
CA TYR A 555 5.05 24.54 -1.47
C TYR A 555 5.27 26.06 -1.51
N HIS A 556 5.04 26.76 -0.41
CA HIS A 556 5.06 28.24 -0.35
C HIS A 556 5.95 28.83 0.76
N GLY A 557 6.50 28.00 1.64
CA GLY A 557 7.30 28.42 2.78
C GLY A 557 6.48 28.76 4.03
N THR A 558 7.17 28.79 5.16
CA THR A 558 6.57 28.92 6.50
C THR A 558 5.82 30.24 6.69
N GLU A 559 6.33 31.36 6.16
CA GLU A 559 5.68 32.67 6.26
C GLU A 559 4.31 32.67 5.58
N ALA A 560 4.25 32.20 4.32
CA ALA A 560 3.02 32.13 3.55
C ALA A 560 1.99 31.16 4.15
N ALA A 561 2.44 30.04 4.71
CA ALA A 561 1.57 29.09 5.41
C ALA A 561 0.97 29.67 6.68
N THR A 562 1.77 30.40 7.45
CA THR A 562 1.34 31.07 8.69
C THR A 562 0.35 32.18 8.40
N GLU A 563 0.58 32.98 7.35
CA GLU A 563 -0.39 34.00 6.89
C GLU A 563 -1.70 33.35 6.44
N ALA A 564 -1.64 32.30 5.61
CA ALA A 564 -2.82 31.60 5.13
C ALA A 564 -3.66 30.99 6.26
N GLN A 565 -3.01 30.38 7.26
CA GLN A 565 -3.70 29.89 8.45
C GLN A 565 -4.36 31.02 9.24
N ARG A 566 -3.63 32.11 9.52
CA ARG A 566 -4.14 33.25 10.28
C ARG A 566 -5.35 33.87 9.59
N ASP A 567 -5.27 34.08 8.29
CA ASP A 567 -6.35 34.69 7.51
C ASP A 567 -7.59 33.79 7.49
N PHE A 568 -7.40 32.48 7.34
CA PHE A 568 -8.51 31.53 7.45
C PHE A 568 -9.16 31.56 8.83
N GLU A 569 -8.35 31.58 9.89
CA GLU A 569 -8.83 31.64 11.27
C GLU A 569 -9.53 32.96 11.59
N GLN A 570 -9.06 34.09 11.09
CA GLN A 570 -9.73 35.39 11.24
C GLN A 570 -11.08 35.40 10.53
N VAL A 571 -11.15 34.93 9.28
CA VAL A 571 -12.41 34.86 8.52
C VAL A 571 -13.40 33.90 9.17
N HIS A 572 -12.93 32.78 9.76
CA HIS A 572 -13.81 31.76 10.34
C HIS A 572 -14.20 32.02 11.81
N GLN A 573 -13.29 32.54 12.64
CA GLN A 573 -13.55 32.88 14.04
C GLN A 573 -14.38 34.15 14.17
N ARG A 574 -14.24 35.11 13.26
CA ARG A 574 -14.92 36.40 13.44
C ARG A 574 -16.36 36.43 12.95
N ARG A 575 -16.80 35.51 12.06
CA ARG A 575 -18.05 35.72 11.28
C ARG A 575 -18.13 37.14 10.67
N GLU A 576 -17.00 37.85 10.58
CA GLU A 576 -16.95 39.23 10.12
C GLU A 576 -16.87 39.17 8.60
N MET A 577 -17.67 40.03 7.99
CA MET A 577 -17.73 40.14 6.54
C MET A 577 -16.34 40.55 6.01
N PRO A 578 -15.88 40.04 4.86
CA PRO A 578 -14.56 40.39 4.30
C PRO A 578 -14.37 41.91 4.24
N GLU A 579 -13.22 42.45 4.64
CA GLU A 579 -12.97 43.90 4.51
C GLU A 579 -12.95 44.36 3.04
N ASP A 580 -12.52 43.47 2.14
CA ASP A 580 -12.51 43.68 0.69
C ASP A 580 -13.69 42.95 0.03
N MET A 581 -14.71 43.70 -0.39
CA MET A 581 -15.89 43.19 -1.09
C MET A 581 -16.07 43.92 -2.42
N PRO A 582 -16.48 43.22 -3.49
CA PRO A 582 -16.92 43.86 -4.73
C PRO A 582 -17.97 44.94 -4.43
N ILE A 583 -17.76 46.14 -4.99
CA ILE A 583 -18.65 47.29 -4.80
C ILE A 583 -19.54 47.44 -6.03
N PHE A 584 -20.85 47.55 -5.80
CA PHE A 584 -21.82 47.97 -6.80
C PHE A 584 -22.24 49.42 -6.54
N THR A 585 -22.05 50.26 -7.54
CA THR A 585 -22.57 51.64 -7.56
C THR A 585 -23.72 51.71 -8.57
N PRO A 586 -24.97 51.99 -8.13
CA PRO A 586 -26.09 52.15 -9.04
C PRO A 586 -25.94 53.42 -9.89
N GLU A 587 -26.62 53.45 -11.04
CA GLU A 587 -26.72 54.67 -11.84
C GLU A 587 -27.54 55.74 -11.10
N THR A 588 -27.18 57.01 -11.28
CA THR A 588 -27.81 58.16 -10.62
C THR A 588 -29.32 58.16 -10.80
N GLY A 589 -30.08 58.12 -9.69
CA GLY A 589 -31.55 58.13 -9.70
C GLY A 589 -32.22 56.76 -9.55
N ILE A 590 -31.47 55.67 -9.45
CA ILE A 590 -32.01 54.33 -9.17
C ILE A 590 -31.95 54.05 -7.66
N SER A 591 -33.11 54.02 -7.00
CA SER A 591 -33.24 53.67 -5.57
C SER A 591 -33.74 52.25 -5.31
N GLU A 592 -34.29 51.57 -6.32
CA GLU A 592 -34.82 50.20 -6.20
C GLU A 592 -34.41 49.31 -7.37
N VAL A 593 -34.07 48.05 -7.06
CA VAL A 593 -33.70 47.03 -8.05
C VAL A 593 -34.33 45.68 -7.73
N VAL A 594 -34.49 44.83 -8.74
CA VAL A 594 -34.93 43.43 -8.53
C VAL A 594 -33.71 42.59 -8.11
N LEU A 595 -33.82 41.89 -6.98
CA LEU A 595 -32.69 41.18 -6.36
C LEU A 595 -32.02 40.16 -7.31
N GLN A 596 -32.80 39.32 -8.01
CA GLN A 596 -32.26 38.33 -8.94
C GLN A 596 -31.45 38.96 -10.10
N GLU A 597 -31.89 40.13 -10.59
CA GLU A 597 -31.21 40.82 -11.70
C GLU A 597 -29.90 41.45 -11.23
N LEU A 598 -29.90 42.03 -10.02
CA LEU A 598 -28.71 42.55 -9.38
C LEU A 598 -27.67 41.45 -9.16
N LEU A 599 -28.10 40.26 -8.70
CA LEU A 599 -27.21 39.12 -8.49
C LEU A 599 -26.60 38.61 -9.80
N VAL A 600 -27.39 38.54 -10.88
CA VAL A 600 -26.89 38.11 -12.19
C VAL A 600 -25.93 39.14 -12.79
N LYS A 601 -26.30 40.43 -12.75
CA LYS A 601 -25.49 41.54 -13.29
C LYS A 601 -24.10 41.60 -12.67
N ASN A 602 -23.99 41.27 -11.38
CA ASN A 602 -22.72 41.31 -10.64
C ASN A 602 -22.02 39.94 -10.56
N GLY A 603 -22.45 38.94 -11.33
CA GLY A 603 -21.81 37.62 -11.37
C GLY A 603 -22.01 36.77 -10.11
N LEU A 604 -22.88 37.20 -9.18
CA LEU A 604 -23.28 36.40 -8.02
C LEU A 604 -24.25 35.29 -8.42
N ALA A 605 -24.91 35.34 -9.58
CA ALA A 605 -25.73 34.25 -10.11
C ALA A 605 -25.59 34.02 -11.61
N THR A 606 -25.70 32.77 -12.04
CA THR A 606 -25.58 32.39 -13.46
C THR A 606 -26.86 32.65 -14.25
N SER A 607 -28.00 32.73 -13.57
CA SER A 607 -29.30 33.07 -14.16
C SER A 607 -30.30 33.50 -13.08
N ASN A 608 -31.41 34.15 -13.49
CA ASN A 608 -32.49 34.53 -12.57
C ASN A 608 -33.11 33.30 -11.87
N LYS A 609 -33.19 32.15 -12.56
CA LYS A 609 -33.68 30.89 -11.96
C LYS A 609 -32.73 30.36 -10.88
N ASP A 610 -31.43 30.50 -11.09
CA ASP A 610 -30.40 30.11 -10.11
C ASP A 610 -30.44 31.01 -8.85
N ALA A 611 -30.62 32.32 -9.03
CA ALA A 611 -30.84 33.26 -7.94
C ALA A 611 -32.10 32.90 -7.13
N GLN A 612 -33.24 32.63 -7.79
CA GLN A 612 -34.48 32.27 -7.10
C GLN A 612 -34.36 30.93 -6.35
N ARG A 613 -33.77 29.90 -6.96
CA ARG A 613 -33.54 28.62 -6.29
C ARG A 613 -32.72 28.81 -5.01
N THR A 614 -31.63 29.57 -5.10
CA THR A 614 -30.73 29.83 -3.97
C THR A 614 -31.43 30.61 -2.85
N ALA A 615 -32.30 31.57 -3.19
CA ALA A 615 -33.11 32.27 -2.20
C ALA A 615 -34.05 31.32 -1.45
N THR A 616 -34.79 30.47 -2.18
CA THR A 616 -35.72 29.49 -1.60
C THR A 616 -35.00 28.49 -0.68
N GLU A 617 -33.76 28.13 -1.00
CA GLU A 617 -32.89 27.27 -0.18
C GLU A 617 -32.25 27.99 1.01
N GLY A 618 -32.53 29.29 1.20
CA GLY A 618 -32.03 30.12 2.30
C GLY A 618 -30.57 30.56 2.14
N GLY A 619 -30.05 30.51 0.92
CA GLY A 619 -28.67 30.82 0.55
C GLY A 619 -28.40 32.28 0.19
N ILE A 620 -29.40 33.17 0.25
CA ILE A 620 -29.22 34.62 0.03
C ILE A 620 -29.54 35.38 1.30
N ARG A 621 -28.69 36.36 1.64
CA ARG A 621 -28.89 37.27 2.77
C ARG A 621 -28.64 38.73 2.38
N ILE A 622 -29.39 39.64 2.97
CA ILE A 622 -29.15 41.09 2.90
C ILE A 622 -28.89 41.57 4.33
N ASN A 623 -27.75 42.19 4.58
CA ASN A 623 -27.32 42.63 5.92
C ASN A 623 -27.43 41.53 6.99
N GLY A 624 -27.21 40.28 6.60
CA GLY A 624 -27.29 39.11 7.48
C GLY A 624 -28.67 38.46 7.59
N GLU A 625 -29.74 39.12 7.13
CA GLU A 625 -31.11 38.59 7.13
C GLU A 625 -31.38 37.74 5.89
N LYS A 626 -31.98 36.56 6.08
CA LYS A 626 -32.28 35.63 4.98
C LYS A 626 -33.38 36.19 4.08
N VAL A 627 -33.17 36.06 2.76
CA VAL A 627 -34.17 36.41 1.75
C VAL A 627 -34.57 35.17 0.98
N THR A 628 -35.88 34.88 0.97
CA THR A 628 -36.46 33.70 0.31
C THR A 628 -37.09 34.00 -1.05
N ASP A 629 -37.28 35.27 -1.38
CA ASP A 629 -37.82 35.71 -2.67
C ASP A 629 -36.81 36.58 -3.43
N ALA A 630 -36.19 36.02 -4.46
CA ALA A 630 -35.23 36.76 -5.29
C ALA A 630 -35.94 37.66 -6.33
N LYS A 631 -37.27 37.58 -6.47
CA LYS A 631 -38.05 38.46 -7.35
C LYS A 631 -38.46 39.77 -6.66
N ALA A 632 -38.25 39.87 -5.35
CA ALA A 632 -38.56 41.07 -4.60
C ALA A 632 -37.76 42.29 -5.13
N ARG A 633 -38.42 43.45 -5.16
CA ARG A 633 -37.75 44.74 -5.32
C ARG A 633 -37.13 45.11 -3.98
N ILE A 634 -35.85 45.47 -4.02
CA ILE A 634 -35.09 45.90 -2.85
C ILE A 634 -34.71 47.36 -3.01
N THR A 635 -34.90 48.15 -1.96
CA THR A 635 -34.44 49.53 -1.89
C THR A 635 -32.95 49.53 -1.55
N LEU A 636 -32.13 50.16 -2.38
CA LEU A 636 -30.68 50.25 -2.17
C LEU A 636 -30.38 51.23 -1.05
N GLN A 637 -29.44 50.86 -0.17
CA GLN A 637 -28.94 51.68 0.93
C GLN A 637 -27.42 51.71 0.87
N ASP A 638 -26.82 52.86 1.19
CA ASP A 638 -25.37 52.98 1.23
C ASP A 638 -24.79 52.04 2.30
N GLY A 639 -23.76 51.27 1.94
CA GLY A 639 -23.16 50.27 2.81
C GLY A 639 -23.93 48.95 2.93
N MET A 640 -25.08 48.77 2.26
CA MET A 640 -25.81 47.50 2.23
C MET A 640 -24.93 46.36 1.71
N VAL A 641 -24.97 45.20 2.35
CA VAL A 641 -24.22 44.00 1.93
C VAL A 641 -25.17 42.88 1.55
N ILE A 642 -25.02 42.39 0.32
CA ILE A 642 -25.72 41.23 -0.21
C ILE A 642 -24.77 40.04 -0.21
N GLN A 643 -25.20 38.94 0.39
CA GLN A 643 -24.42 37.73 0.54
C GLN A 643 -25.12 36.56 -0.17
N ARG A 644 -24.37 35.79 -0.96
CA ARG A 644 -24.79 34.49 -1.49
C ARG A 644 -23.89 33.39 -0.93
N GLY A 645 -24.49 32.39 -0.30
CA GLY A 645 -23.78 31.32 0.39
C GLY A 645 -22.87 31.86 1.50
N ASN A 646 -21.71 31.24 1.70
CA ASN A 646 -20.78 31.62 2.77
C ASN A 646 -19.59 32.49 2.31
N ARG A 647 -19.47 32.77 1.00
CA ARG A 647 -18.23 33.31 0.40
C ARG A 647 -18.42 34.40 -0.65
N GLN A 648 -19.62 34.60 -1.18
CA GLN A 648 -19.86 35.62 -2.20
C GLN A 648 -20.57 36.81 -1.58
N PHE A 649 -19.98 37.99 -1.71
CA PHE A 649 -20.46 39.24 -1.11
C PHE A 649 -20.48 40.36 -2.17
N LEU A 650 -21.41 41.28 -2.01
CA LEU A 650 -21.54 42.50 -2.82
C LEU A 650 -21.93 43.65 -1.88
N LYS A 651 -21.14 44.73 -1.87
CA LYS A 651 -21.41 45.93 -1.08
C LYS A 651 -21.99 47.03 -1.98
N ILE A 652 -23.07 47.66 -1.56
CA ILE A 652 -23.69 48.79 -2.25
C ILE A 652 -23.00 50.08 -1.81
N LYS A 653 -22.66 50.94 -2.76
CA LYS A 653 -22.16 52.29 -2.52
C LYS A 653 -22.97 53.28 -3.36
N LEU A 654 -23.75 54.15 -2.70
CA LEU A 654 -24.65 55.11 -3.36
C LEU A 654 -23.94 56.39 -3.81
#